data_AF-A0A935Y3F1-F1
#
_entry.id   AF-A0A935Y3F1-F1
#
_cell.length_a   1.000
_cell.length_b   1.000
_cell.length_c   1.000
_cell.angle_alpha   90.00
_cell.angle_beta   90.00
_cell.angle_gamma   90.00
#
_symmetry.space_group_name_H-M   'P 1'
#
loop_
_entity.id
_entity.type
_entity.pdbx_description
1 polymer ?
#
loop_
_entity_poly.entity_id
_entity_poly.type
_entity_poly.pdbx_seq_one_letter_code
_entity_poly.pdbx_strand_id
1 'polypeptide(L)'
;MLRGDAPVLKDIVLVGGGHSHVGVLRRFAMRPEPGVRLTLICTDPHTPYSGMLPGYIAGHYTYDEVHIDLSRLAQWAGARFIHAEVTGLDRVRRQVLLRDRPPLAYDLVSINTGATPQTHRVPGAAQSVVSVKPINQFNQRWLALLERVRTHPGRTTLAVVGAGAGGVELTLAMQWRLRAELRALGRDADELEFHLFSADALILPTHHARVRRHFDDVLAARGVQVHRGAPVAEVAPGRLRAKNGEWLEADEIVWVTRAGGAPWLQGTGLALDGDGFLCVGATLQSTSDERVFAAGDVASLQGRPLEKAGVFAVRMGRPLADNLRAAARGEALRAWKPQRRWLALISTGDRHAVASRGALGFAGDWVWRWKDWIDRRFMRRFSEFPAMPTPGPADPSAGPTLKLDTADAQQALSALAMRCGGCGAKVGADVLARTMARLQPRTHADVLLGLDAPDDAAIVRVPPGKALVQTVDFFRAFIDDPYVFGQIAANHALGDLYAMGAQPHTALAIATVPPGLDRKLEDLLLQMMQGALSVLDLAGCALVGGHTAEGRDLALGFALNGLVPESLAGVTRKAGLRAGDALVLTQPLGTGTLFVAHAAHAARGRWIAAAVQHMTQPARAAAEVLRAHGAAACTDVTGFGLVGHLLEMTRASGVDAELSLAALPLLDGSLECAAAGHLSSLHPANLRLRAAVQDAADHAKDARWPLLFDPQTAGGVLAGVPTDRAHDCVAALRAAGYARAAVIGYVQAASNLSGAPIALKA
;
A
#
# COMPACT_ATOMS: atom_id res chain seq x y z
N MET A 1 11.68 -4.04 -8.94
CA MET A 1 12.77 -4.47 -9.87
C MET A 1 12.59 -3.67 -11.16
N LEU A 2 13.44 -2.67 -11.37
CA LEU A 2 13.32 -1.74 -12.48
C LEU A 2 13.53 -2.47 -13.82
N ARG A 3 12.46 -2.58 -14.61
CA ARG A 3 12.53 -3.00 -16.01
C ARG A 3 13.12 -1.84 -16.81
N GLY A 4 14.42 -1.89 -17.06
CA GLY A 4 15.05 -1.04 -18.07
C GLY A 4 16.53 -0.88 -17.81
N ASP A 5 17.34 -1.41 -18.72
CA ASP A 5 18.76 -1.04 -18.85
C ASP A 5 18.91 0.41 -19.43
N ALA A 6 17.80 1.14 -19.61
CA ALA A 6 17.76 2.52 -20.09
C ALA A 6 17.62 3.52 -18.92
N PRO A 7 18.37 4.63 -18.93
CA PRO A 7 18.31 5.64 -17.88
C PRO A 7 16.91 6.28 -17.83
N VAL A 8 16.52 6.74 -16.64
CA VAL A 8 15.26 7.46 -16.45
C VAL A 8 15.41 8.90 -16.95
N LEU A 9 14.56 9.29 -17.90
CA LEU A 9 14.59 10.59 -18.57
C LEU A 9 13.36 11.45 -18.23
N LYS A 10 12.19 10.81 -18.09
CA LYS A 10 10.93 11.48 -17.76
C LYS A 10 10.20 10.77 -16.62
N ASP A 11 9.57 11.55 -15.74
CA ASP A 11 8.66 11.06 -14.71
C ASP A 11 7.21 11.38 -15.08
N ILE A 12 6.38 10.33 -15.14
CA ILE A 12 4.92 10.46 -15.19
C ILE A 12 4.37 10.01 -13.84
N VAL A 13 3.70 10.92 -13.13
CA VAL A 13 3.08 10.65 -11.84
C VAL A 13 1.57 10.52 -12.00
N LEU A 14 1.01 9.39 -11.59
CA LEU A 14 -0.41 9.09 -11.55
C LEU A 14 -0.91 9.27 -10.12
N VAL A 15 -1.72 10.30 -9.86
CA VAL A 15 -2.32 10.58 -8.57
C VAL A 15 -3.72 9.96 -8.50
N GLY A 16 -3.89 8.96 -7.62
CA GLY A 16 -5.13 8.23 -7.40
C GLY A 16 -5.29 6.99 -8.30
N GLY A 17 -5.72 5.88 -7.73
CA GLY A 17 -5.91 4.60 -8.43
C GLY A 17 -7.28 4.42 -9.08
N GLY A 18 -7.91 5.48 -9.59
CA GLY A 18 -9.23 5.37 -10.22
C GLY A 18 -9.21 4.57 -11.54
N HIS A 19 -10.40 4.22 -12.05
CA HIS A 19 -10.59 3.37 -13.24
C HIS A 19 -9.78 3.80 -14.48
N SER A 20 -9.60 5.11 -14.73
CA SER A 20 -8.80 5.57 -15.87
C SER A 20 -7.31 5.22 -15.74
N HIS A 21 -6.73 5.39 -14.54
CA HIS A 21 -5.32 5.08 -14.25
C HIS A 21 -5.06 3.58 -14.23
N VAL A 22 -6.00 2.78 -13.75
CA VAL A 22 -5.96 1.32 -13.92
C VAL A 22 -5.83 0.94 -15.41
N GLY A 23 -6.58 1.63 -16.27
CA GLY A 23 -6.43 1.51 -17.73
C GLY A 23 -5.07 1.98 -18.26
N VAL A 24 -4.51 3.07 -17.70
CA VAL A 24 -3.18 3.58 -18.06
C VAL A 24 -2.08 2.57 -17.70
N LEU A 25 -2.04 2.11 -16.45
CA LEU A 25 -1.07 1.13 -15.96
C LEU A 25 -1.04 -0.12 -16.83
N ARG A 26 -2.22 -0.71 -17.09
CA ARG A 26 -2.32 -1.88 -17.98
C ARG A 26 -1.77 -1.60 -19.38
N ARG A 27 -2.02 -0.41 -19.94
CA ARG A 27 -1.50 -0.06 -21.26
C ARG A 27 0.00 0.18 -21.26
N PHE A 28 0.58 0.71 -20.19
CA PHE A 28 2.03 0.81 -20.02
C PHE A 28 2.68 -0.56 -19.80
N ALA A 29 2.04 -1.47 -19.07
CA ALA A 29 2.48 -2.85 -18.93
C ALA A 29 2.55 -3.58 -20.28
N MET A 30 1.52 -3.41 -21.11
CA MET A 30 1.45 -4.04 -22.44
C MET A 30 2.41 -3.42 -23.46
N ARG A 31 2.74 -2.14 -23.30
CA ARG A 31 3.65 -1.41 -24.19
C ARG A 31 4.44 -0.39 -23.35
N PRO A 32 5.57 -0.81 -22.75
CA PRO A 32 6.42 0.08 -21.97
C PRO A 32 6.89 1.27 -22.81
N GLU A 33 7.23 2.36 -22.15
CA GLU A 33 7.78 3.56 -22.78
C GLU A 33 9.22 3.76 -22.28
N PRO A 34 10.24 3.39 -23.07
CA PRO A 34 11.64 3.52 -22.66
C PRO A 34 11.99 4.94 -22.20
N GLY A 35 12.76 5.05 -21.12
CA GLY A 35 13.15 6.33 -20.52
C GLY A 35 12.04 7.00 -19.68
N VAL A 36 10.83 6.46 -19.62
CA VAL A 36 9.76 6.96 -18.75
C VAL A 36 9.67 6.12 -17.47
N ARG A 37 9.84 6.78 -16.33
CA ARG A 37 9.50 6.21 -15.02
C ARG A 37 8.06 6.56 -14.67
N LEU A 38 7.21 5.54 -14.61
CA LEU A 38 5.82 5.66 -14.19
C LEU A 38 5.72 5.50 -12.67
N THR A 39 4.93 6.35 -12.01
CA THR A 39 4.70 6.28 -10.55
C THR A 39 3.21 6.37 -10.27
N LEU A 40 2.63 5.43 -9.52
CA LEU A 40 1.29 5.53 -8.98
C LEU A 40 1.36 5.96 -7.50
N ILE A 41 0.65 7.01 -7.15
CA ILE A 41 0.45 7.46 -5.76
C ILE A 41 -1.02 7.24 -5.38
N CYS A 42 -1.28 6.51 -4.31
CA CYS A 42 -2.63 6.34 -3.80
C CYS A 42 -2.65 6.01 -2.31
N THR A 43 -3.74 6.38 -1.65
CA THR A 43 -4.02 6.06 -0.24
C THR A 43 -4.47 4.62 -0.02
N ASP A 44 -4.93 3.95 -1.07
CA ASP A 44 -5.53 2.62 -0.99
C ASP A 44 -4.84 1.66 -1.96
N PRO A 45 -4.31 0.52 -1.49
CA PRO A 45 -3.69 -0.48 -2.37
C PRO A 45 -4.70 -1.27 -3.20
N HIS A 46 -5.99 -1.18 -2.86
CA HIS A 46 -7.08 -1.84 -3.58
C HIS A 46 -8.11 -0.80 -4.00
N THR A 47 -8.51 -0.82 -5.28
CA THR A 47 -9.59 0.02 -5.78
C THR A 47 -10.80 -0.83 -6.15
N PRO A 48 -11.98 -0.59 -5.57
CA PRO A 48 -13.17 -1.35 -5.89
C PRO A 48 -13.67 -1.02 -7.29
N TYR A 49 -14.03 -2.07 -8.04
CA TYR A 49 -14.75 -1.92 -9.28
C TYR A 49 -16.22 -1.62 -8.98
N SER A 50 -16.56 -0.34 -9.08
CA SER A 50 -17.90 0.19 -8.75
C SER A 50 -19.06 -0.56 -9.44
N GLY A 51 -18.84 -1.15 -10.62
CA GLY A 51 -19.86 -1.96 -11.32
C GLY A 51 -20.23 -3.25 -10.60
N MET A 52 -19.32 -3.84 -9.83
CA MET A 52 -19.53 -5.08 -9.07
C MET A 52 -19.82 -4.83 -7.58
N LEU A 53 -19.61 -3.60 -7.09
CA LEU A 53 -19.82 -3.26 -5.68
C LEU A 53 -21.22 -3.66 -5.17
N PRO A 54 -22.34 -3.38 -5.85
CA PRO A 54 -23.65 -3.81 -5.36
C PRO A 54 -23.80 -5.33 -5.28
N GLY A 55 -23.16 -6.08 -6.19
CA GLY A 55 -23.13 -7.55 -6.10
C GLY A 55 -22.32 -8.06 -4.92
N TYR A 56 -21.22 -7.39 -4.56
CA TYR A 56 -20.44 -7.68 -3.36
C TYR A 56 -21.26 -7.43 -2.09
N ILE A 57 -21.95 -6.28 -2.02
CA ILE A 57 -22.87 -5.94 -0.92
C ILE A 57 -24.00 -6.96 -0.80
N ALA A 58 -24.56 -7.41 -1.93
CA ALA A 58 -25.56 -8.47 -1.96
C ALA A 58 -25.01 -9.87 -1.58
N GLY A 59 -23.69 -10.03 -1.46
CA GLY A 59 -23.02 -11.29 -1.11
C GLY A 59 -22.75 -12.25 -2.28
N HIS A 60 -22.74 -11.76 -3.52
CA HIS A 60 -22.48 -12.57 -4.72
C HIS A 60 -20.99 -12.65 -5.09
N TYR A 61 -20.16 -11.78 -4.53
CA TYR A 61 -18.73 -11.68 -4.80
C TYR A 61 -17.94 -11.62 -3.50
N THR A 62 -16.71 -12.12 -3.55
CA THR A 62 -15.70 -11.93 -2.51
C THR A 62 -15.02 -10.57 -2.65
N TYR A 63 -14.25 -10.18 -1.63
CA TYR A 63 -13.46 -8.94 -1.65
C TYR A 63 -12.48 -8.91 -2.83
N ASP A 64 -11.80 -10.02 -3.11
CA ASP A 64 -10.79 -10.10 -4.17
C ASP A 64 -11.40 -10.12 -5.59
N GLU A 65 -12.64 -10.56 -5.74
CA GLU A 65 -13.35 -10.51 -7.04
C GLU A 65 -13.80 -9.10 -7.43
N VAL A 66 -14.04 -8.22 -6.44
CA VAL A 66 -14.56 -6.86 -6.67
C VAL A 66 -13.46 -5.79 -6.63
N HIS A 67 -12.30 -6.06 -6.04
CA HIS A 67 -11.20 -5.10 -5.92
C HIS A 67 -10.07 -5.37 -6.91
N ILE A 68 -9.60 -4.30 -7.54
CA ILE A 68 -8.38 -4.31 -8.34
C ILE A 68 -7.21 -4.02 -7.41
N ASP A 69 -6.25 -4.93 -7.37
CA ASP A 69 -4.99 -4.77 -6.65
C ASP A 69 -4.08 -3.81 -7.43
N LEU A 70 -3.98 -2.57 -6.95
CA LEU A 70 -3.22 -1.52 -7.60
C LEU A 70 -1.71 -1.73 -7.47
N SER A 71 -1.26 -2.31 -6.36
CA SER A 71 0.16 -2.58 -6.15
C SER A 71 0.67 -3.64 -7.14
N ARG A 72 -0.08 -4.73 -7.31
CA ARG A 72 0.23 -5.81 -8.25
C ARG A 72 0.12 -5.32 -9.70
N LEU A 73 -0.87 -4.50 -10.01
CA LEU A 73 -1.01 -3.87 -11.33
C LEU A 73 0.13 -2.88 -11.64
N ALA A 74 0.53 -2.06 -10.66
CA ALA A 74 1.65 -1.13 -10.81
C ALA A 74 2.96 -1.89 -11.05
N GLN A 75 3.17 -2.97 -10.30
CA GLN A 75 4.32 -3.83 -10.46
C GLN A 75 4.37 -4.48 -11.86
N TRP A 76 3.26 -5.02 -12.35
CA TRP A 76 3.19 -5.58 -13.70
C TRP A 76 3.46 -4.51 -14.78
N ALA A 77 3.09 -3.26 -14.51
CA ALA A 77 3.39 -2.10 -15.36
C ALA A 77 4.84 -1.60 -15.26
N GLY A 78 5.65 -2.13 -14.33
CA GLY A 78 6.97 -1.59 -14.02
C GLY A 78 6.91 -0.18 -13.40
N ALA A 79 5.79 0.17 -12.79
CA ALA A 79 5.57 1.47 -12.16
C ALA A 79 5.94 1.43 -10.67
N ARG A 80 6.52 2.51 -10.15
CA ARG A 80 6.69 2.71 -8.70
C ARG A 80 5.31 2.80 -8.06
N PHE A 81 5.09 2.08 -6.97
CA PHE A 81 3.89 2.18 -6.15
C PHE A 81 4.21 2.93 -4.86
N ILE A 82 3.61 4.10 -4.67
CA ILE A 82 3.78 4.95 -3.50
C ILE A 82 2.46 4.98 -2.72
N HIS A 83 2.47 4.39 -1.53
CA HIS A 83 1.33 4.42 -0.61
C HIS A 83 1.39 5.71 0.23
N ALA A 84 0.75 6.78 -0.25
CA ALA A 84 0.77 8.08 0.40
C ALA A 84 -0.48 8.91 0.06
N GLU A 85 -0.79 9.89 0.91
CA GLU A 85 -1.83 10.89 0.65
C GLU A 85 -1.23 12.10 -0.07
N VAL A 86 -1.87 12.51 -1.17
CA VAL A 86 -1.55 13.77 -1.87
C VAL A 86 -2.34 14.91 -1.22
N THR A 87 -1.63 15.95 -0.81
CA THR A 87 -2.21 17.12 -0.12
C THR A 87 -2.18 18.39 -0.97
N GLY A 88 -1.48 18.38 -2.10
CA GLY A 88 -1.34 19.55 -2.97
C GLY A 88 -0.47 19.30 -4.20
N LEU A 89 -0.34 20.35 -5.02
CA LEU A 89 0.48 20.36 -6.22
C LEU A 89 1.20 21.71 -6.35
N ASP A 90 2.53 21.70 -6.28
CA ASP A 90 3.36 22.87 -6.59
C ASP A 90 3.71 22.84 -8.09
N ARG A 91 2.99 23.65 -8.88
CA ARG A 91 3.13 23.73 -10.34
C ARG A 91 4.37 24.49 -10.80
N VAL A 92 4.95 25.32 -9.92
CA VAL A 92 6.15 26.10 -10.21
C VAL A 92 7.35 25.18 -10.07
N ARG A 93 7.47 24.49 -8.93
CA ARG A 93 8.54 23.52 -8.67
C ARG A 93 8.31 22.15 -9.32
N ARG A 94 7.13 21.91 -9.90
CA ARG A 94 6.73 20.63 -10.52
C ARG A 94 6.79 19.47 -9.53
N GLN A 95 6.10 19.64 -8.41
CA GLN A 95 6.12 18.71 -7.30
C GLN A 95 4.69 18.34 -6.84
N VAL A 96 4.46 17.05 -6.63
CA VAL A 96 3.29 16.54 -5.91
C VAL A 96 3.60 16.59 -4.42
N LEU A 97 2.76 17.29 -3.65
CA LEU A 97 2.93 17.42 -2.21
C LEU A 97 2.29 16.22 -1.52
N LEU A 98 3.05 15.58 -0.65
CA LEU A 98 2.66 14.36 0.05
C LEU A 98 2.57 14.63 1.55
N ARG A 99 1.63 13.98 2.23
CA ARG A 99 1.55 14.02 3.69
C ARG A 99 2.73 13.24 4.30
N ASP A 100 3.36 13.82 5.33
CA ASP A 100 4.40 13.21 6.16
C ASP A 100 5.65 12.69 5.43
N ARG A 101 5.92 13.13 4.21
CA ARG A 101 7.13 12.79 3.45
C ARG A 101 7.49 13.87 2.42
N PRO A 102 8.72 13.88 1.89
CA PRO A 102 9.12 14.90 0.92
C PRO A 102 8.26 14.89 -0.35
N PRO A 103 8.09 16.05 -0.99
CA PRO A 103 7.37 16.15 -2.25
C PRO A 103 8.04 15.33 -3.36
N LEU A 104 7.23 14.81 -4.28
CA LEU A 104 7.71 14.02 -5.43
C LEU A 104 7.71 14.88 -6.69
N ALA A 105 8.85 15.00 -7.34
CA ALA A 105 8.95 15.70 -8.62
C ALA A 105 8.24 14.96 -9.76
N TYR A 106 7.76 15.71 -10.75
CA TYR A 106 7.14 15.16 -11.96
C TYR A 106 7.55 15.95 -13.22
N ASP A 107 7.55 15.28 -14.37
CA ASP A 107 7.53 15.97 -15.67
C ASP A 107 6.11 16.09 -16.20
N LEU A 108 5.31 15.04 -16.02
CA LEU A 108 3.87 15.03 -16.26
C LEU A 108 3.14 14.46 -15.04
N VAL A 109 1.97 15.00 -14.70
CA VAL A 109 1.11 14.46 -13.65
C VAL A 109 -0.29 14.23 -14.19
N SER A 110 -0.91 13.11 -13.82
CA SER A 110 -2.31 12.83 -14.11
C SER A 110 -3.09 12.60 -12.82
N ILE A 111 -4.26 13.21 -12.68
CA ILE A 111 -5.09 13.15 -11.47
C ILE A 111 -6.37 12.36 -11.75
N ASN A 112 -6.64 11.36 -10.91
CA ASN A 112 -7.80 10.48 -10.98
C ASN A 112 -8.11 9.91 -9.58
N THR A 113 -8.33 10.82 -8.64
CA THR A 113 -8.67 10.55 -7.23
C THR A 113 -10.16 10.28 -7.00
N GLY A 114 -10.98 10.37 -8.06
CA GLY A 114 -12.43 10.27 -7.96
C GLY A 114 -13.09 11.58 -7.49
N ALA A 115 -14.32 11.47 -7.01
CA ALA A 115 -15.09 12.59 -6.47
C ALA A 115 -15.32 12.40 -4.96
N THR A 116 -15.42 13.52 -4.23
CA THR A 116 -15.56 13.55 -2.78
C THR A 116 -17.00 13.89 -2.38
N PRO A 117 -17.61 13.22 -1.37
CA PRO A 117 -18.95 13.57 -0.90
C PRO A 117 -19.05 15.05 -0.48
N GLN A 118 -20.14 15.70 -0.85
CA GLN A 118 -20.45 17.06 -0.41
C GLN A 118 -21.29 17.06 0.88
N THR A 119 -20.88 16.29 1.88
CA THR A 119 -21.62 16.18 3.15
C THR A 119 -21.69 17.52 3.91
N HIS A 120 -20.72 18.42 3.70
CA HIS A 120 -20.74 19.77 4.29
C HIS A 120 -21.91 20.66 3.83
N ARG A 121 -22.59 20.33 2.72
CA ARG A 121 -23.76 21.10 2.24
C ARG A 121 -25.03 20.84 3.07
N VAL A 122 -25.05 19.77 3.85
CA VAL A 122 -26.18 19.39 4.71
C VAL A 122 -25.70 19.38 6.17
N PRO A 123 -26.24 20.25 7.04
CA PRO A 123 -25.86 20.28 8.45
C PRO A 123 -25.93 18.90 9.11
N GLY A 124 -24.87 18.54 9.85
CA GLY A 124 -24.71 17.28 10.59
C GLY A 124 -24.45 16.02 9.77
N ALA A 125 -24.50 16.10 8.43
CA ALA A 125 -24.28 14.93 7.57
C ALA A 125 -22.83 14.42 7.64
N ALA A 126 -21.83 15.31 7.77
CA ALA A 126 -20.43 14.90 7.80
C ALA A 126 -20.09 13.96 8.97
N GLN A 127 -20.78 14.10 10.11
CA GLN A 127 -20.53 13.29 11.31
C GLN A 127 -21.44 12.05 11.40
N SER A 128 -22.63 12.11 10.78
CA SER A 128 -23.72 11.18 11.11
C SER A 128 -24.13 10.25 9.96
N VAL A 129 -23.46 10.31 8.81
CA VAL A 129 -23.79 9.46 7.64
C VAL A 129 -22.66 8.55 7.23
N VAL A 130 -23.01 7.50 6.50
CA VAL A 130 -22.11 6.58 5.83
C VAL A 130 -22.06 6.90 4.35
N SER A 131 -21.00 7.60 3.95
CA SER A 131 -20.79 7.93 2.53
C SER A 131 -20.32 6.71 1.74
N VAL A 132 -20.94 6.46 0.59
CA VAL A 132 -20.56 5.34 -0.30
C VAL A 132 -19.24 5.62 -1.03
N LYS A 133 -18.90 6.88 -1.27
CA LYS A 133 -17.59 7.30 -1.79
C LYS A 133 -16.86 8.05 -0.66
N PRO A 134 -15.54 7.91 -0.48
CA PRO A 134 -14.69 6.89 -1.10
C PRO A 134 -15.10 5.47 -0.63
N ILE A 135 -15.05 4.50 -1.55
CA ILE A 135 -15.69 3.19 -1.40
C ILE A 135 -14.98 2.29 -0.37
N ASN A 136 -13.68 2.46 -0.18
CA ASN A 136 -12.89 1.75 0.83
C ASN A 136 -13.48 1.91 2.25
N GLN A 137 -13.82 3.14 2.64
CA GLN A 137 -14.42 3.45 3.94
C GLN A 137 -15.83 2.86 4.06
N PHE A 138 -16.57 2.85 2.95
CA PHE A 138 -17.89 2.23 2.90
C PHE A 138 -17.83 0.72 3.20
N ASN A 139 -16.83 0.00 2.70
CA ASN A 139 -16.72 -1.45 2.93
C ASN A 139 -16.61 -1.82 4.42
N GLN A 140 -15.77 -1.12 5.17
CA GLN A 140 -15.61 -1.36 6.61
C GLN A 140 -16.92 -1.07 7.36
N ARG A 141 -17.59 0.04 7.02
CA ARG A 141 -18.89 0.40 7.62
C ARG A 141 -20.00 -0.58 7.25
N TRP A 142 -19.99 -1.08 6.01
CA TRP A 142 -20.91 -2.13 5.57
C TRP A 142 -20.75 -3.42 6.36
N LEU A 143 -19.52 -3.90 6.55
CA LEU A 143 -19.26 -5.10 7.36
C LEU A 143 -19.68 -4.89 8.83
N ALA A 144 -19.44 -3.70 9.38
CA ALA A 144 -19.91 -3.36 10.73
C ALA A 144 -21.45 -3.34 10.81
N LEU A 145 -22.14 -2.76 9.82
CA LEU A 145 -23.60 -2.76 9.73
C LEU A 145 -24.14 -4.20 9.63
N LEU A 146 -23.54 -5.04 8.79
CA LEU A 146 -23.90 -6.45 8.64
C LEU A 146 -23.83 -7.19 9.98
N GLU A 147 -22.75 -6.97 10.74
CA GLU A 147 -22.57 -7.60 12.06
C GLU A 147 -23.53 -7.04 13.11
N ARG A 148 -23.80 -5.72 13.09
CA ARG A 148 -24.82 -5.12 13.94
C ARG A 148 -26.20 -5.70 13.67
N VAL A 149 -26.62 -5.86 12.42
CA VAL A 149 -27.93 -6.45 12.10
C VAL A 149 -28.02 -7.91 12.56
N ARG A 150 -26.93 -8.67 12.47
CA ARG A 150 -26.89 -10.06 12.97
C ARG A 150 -27.08 -10.16 14.48
N THR A 151 -26.51 -9.21 15.22
CA THR A 151 -26.42 -9.25 16.69
C THR A 151 -27.50 -8.42 17.39
N HIS A 152 -28.02 -7.37 16.76
CA HIS A 152 -29.01 -6.48 17.33
C HIS A 152 -30.42 -7.08 17.23
N PRO A 153 -31.14 -7.28 18.36
CA PRO A 153 -32.50 -7.78 18.35
C PRO A 153 -33.50 -6.65 18.03
N GLY A 154 -34.47 -6.94 17.17
CA GLY A 154 -35.58 -6.04 16.86
C GLY A 154 -35.43 -5.27 15.55
N ARG A 155 -36.33 -4.29 15.36
CA ARG A 155 -36.46 -3.54 14.11
C ARG A 155 -35.23 -2.69 13.84
N THR A 156 -34.74 -2.70 12.60
CA THR A 156 -33.66 -1.82 12.14
C THR A 156 -34.11 -1.04 10.92
N THR A 157 -33.99 0.28 10.99
CA THR A 157 -34.41 1.22 9.94
C THR A 157 -33.19 1.78 9.21
N LEU A 158 -33.13 1.57 7.89
CA LEU A 158 -32.06 2.05 7.03
C LEU A 158 -32.58 3.13 6.08
N ALA A 159 -31.93 4.29 6.07
CA ALA A 159 -32.23 5.37 5.15
C ALA A 159 -31.11 5.56 4.12
N VAL A 160 -31.46 5.55 2.84
CA VAL A 160 -30.53 5.78 1.72
C VAL A 160 -30.85 7.12 1.06
N VAL A 161 -29.87 8.01 0.98
CA VAL A 161 -30.04 9.36 0.43
C VAL A 161 -29.42 9.46 -0.96
N GLY A 162 -30.27 9.58 -1.98
CA GLY A 162 -29.89 9.74 -3.39
C GLY A 162 -30.43 8.62 -4.29
N ALA A 163 -31.57 8.84 -4.94
CA ALA A 163 -32.22 7.85 -5.81
C ALA A 163 -31.70 7.80 -7.27
N GLY A 164 -30.39 7.98 -7.46
CA GLY A 164 -29.71 7.70 -8.72
C GLY A 164 -29.49 6.19 -8.93
N ALA A 165 -28.84 5.80 -10.05
CA ALA A 165 -28.59 4.38 -10.37
C ALA A 165 -27.87 3.65 -9.23
N GLY A 166 -26.79 4.23 -8.70
CA GLY A 166 -26.05 3.64 -7.59
C GLY A 166 -26.85 3.54 -6.29
N GLY A 167 -27.71 4.52 -5.98
CA GLY A 167 -28.49 4.49 -4.74
C GLY A 167 -29.63 3.49 -4.78
N VAL A 168 -30.35 3.39 -5.92
CA VAL A 168 -31.37 2.36 -6.13
C VAL A 168 -30.75 0.97 -6.08
N GLU A 169 -29.66 0.74 -6.82
CA GLU A 169 -28.98 -0.56 -6.88
C GLU A 169 -28.44 -0.97 -5.50
N LEU A 170 -27.83 -0.04 -4.77
CA LEU A 170 -27.29 -0.31 -3.44
C LEU A 170 -28.39 -0.58 -2.42
N THR A 171 -29.50 0.17 -2.45
CA THR A 171 -30.65 -0.06 -1.55
C THR A 171 -31.17 -1.49 -1.71
N LEU A 172 -31.40 -1.92 -2.96
CA LEU A 172 -31.89 -3.26 -3.26
C LEU A 172 -30.88 -4.36 -2.89
N ALA A 173 -29.58 -4.10 -3.08
CA ALA A 173 -28.51 -5.02 -2.69
C ALA A 173 -28.40 -5.21 -1.18
N MET A 174 -28.41 -4.11 -0.40
CA MET A 174 -28.36 -4.15 1.06
C MET A 174 -29.60 -4.86 1.62
N GLN A 175 -30.78 -4.49 1.13
CA GLN A 175 -32.03 -5.13 1.53
C GLN A 175 -32.01 -6.63 1.28
N TRP A 176 -31.57 -7.07 0.11
CA TRP A 176 -31.44 -8.48 -0.21
C TRP A 176 -30.52 -9.21 0.78
N ARG A 177 -29.31 -8.68 1.03
CA ARG A 177 -28.33 -9.34 1.91
C ARG A 177 -28.81 -9.39 3.35
N LEU A 178 -29.26 -8.28 3.91
CA LEU A 178 -29.64 -8.19 5.32
C LEU A 178 -30.86 -9.07 5.62
N ARG A 179 -31.87 -9.10 4.73
CA ARG A 179 -33.02 -10.01 4.88
C ARG A 179 -32.60 -11.48 4.82
N ALA A 180 -31.63 -11.84 3.97
CA ALA A 180 -31.12 -13.20 3.91
C ALA A 180 -30.39 -13.62 5.19
N GLU A 181 -29.64 -12.70 5.83
CA GLU A 181 -28.98 -12.94 7.12
C GLU A 181 -29.98 -13.16 8.24
N LEU A 182 -31.02 -12.32 8.35
CA LEU A 182 -32.06 -12.50 9.36
C LEU A 182 -32.76 -13.85 9.22
N ARG A 183 -33.13 -14.24 7.99
CA ARG A 183 -33.72 -15.57 7.74
C ARG A 183 -32.78 -16.71 8.12
N ALA A 184 -31.49 -16.59 7.84
CA ALA A 184 -30.49 -17.59 8.21
C ALA A 184 -30.35 -17.73 9.74
N LEU A 185 -30.63 -16.66 10.49
CA LEU A 185 -30.69 -16.65 11.95
C LEU A 185 -32.07 -17.05 12.51
N GLY A 186 -33.03 -17.41 11.66
CA GLY A 186 -34.41 -17.74 12.08
C GLY A 186 -35.24 -16.52 12.52
N ARG A 187 -34.81 -15.30 12.17
CA ARG A 187 -35.49 -14.03 12.49
C ARG A 187 -36.40 -13.58 11.36
N ASP A 188 -37.33 -12.70 11.69
CA ASP A 188 -38.25 -12.13 10.70
C ASP A 188 -37.50 -11.11 9.83
N ALA A 189 -37.58 -11.30 8.51
CA ALA A 189 -36.96 -10.39 7.55
C ALA A 189 -37.62 -9.00 7.54
N ASP A 190 -38.88 -8.92 7.98
CA ASP A 190 -39.66 -7.68 8.07
C ASP A 190 -39.31 -6.83 9.30
N GLU A 191 -38.38 -7.29 10.14
CA GLU A 191 -37.66 -6.43 11.10
C GLU A 191 -36.85 -5.32 10.40
N LEU A 192 -36.59 -5.44 9.10
CA LEU A 192 -35.85 -4.43 8.35
C LEU A 192 -36.76 -3.47 7.61
N GLU A 193 -36.59 -2.17 7.87
CA GLU A 193 -37.27 -1.10 7.14
C GLU A 193 -36.26 -0.32 6.28
N PHE A 194 -36.65 -0.03 5.04
CA PHE A 194 -35.82 0.71 4.10
C PHE A 194 -36.53 1.95 3.57
N HIS A 195 -35.85 3.09 3.65
CA HIS A 195 -36.29 4.34 3.05
C HIS A 195 -35.28 4.82 2.00
N LEU A 196 -35.78 5.27 0.85
CA LEU A 196 -34.98 5.84 -0.23
C LEU A 196 -35.41 7.29 -0.49
N PHE A 197 -34.50 8.23 -0.23
CA PHE A 197 -34.74 9.66 -0.42
C PHE A 197 -34.26 10.14 -1.79
N SER A 198 -35.14 10.86 -2.49
CA SER A 198 -34.89 11.50 -3.76
C SER A 198 -35.17 13.00 -3.66
N ALA A 199 -34.19 13.83 -4.01
CA ALA A 199 -34.40 15.27 -4.19
C ALA A 199 -35.29 15.55 -5.41
N ASP A 200 -35.25 14.69 -6.43
CA ASP A 200 -36.06 14.79 -7.63
C ASP A 200 -37.43 14.14 -7.44
N ALA A 201 -38.41 14.55 -8.24
CA ALA A 201 -39.74 13.92 -8.29
C ALA A 201 -39.70 12.46 -8.81
N LEU A 202 -38.62 12.08 -9.49
CA LEU A 202 -38.45 10.77 -10.11
C LEU A 202 -37.15 10.12 -9.64
N ILE A 203 -37.18 8.81 -9.39
CA ILE A 203 -35.95 8.02 -9.26
C ILE A 203 -35.30 7.85 -10.64
N LEU A 204 -33.98 7.59 -10.65
CA LEU A 204 -33.23 7.36 -11.88
C LEU A 204 -33.50 8.42 -12.97
N PRO A 205 -33.38 9.73 -12.67
CA PRO A 205 -33.87 10.81 -13.54
C PRO A 205 -33.24 10.80 -14.94
N THR A 206 -32.02 10.24 -15.07
CA THR A 206 -31.30 10.11 -16.34
C THR A 206 -31.74 8.92 -17.22
N HIS A 207 -32.61 8.04 -16.71
CA HIS A 207 -33.02 6.80 -17.38
C HIS A 207 -34.42 6.91 -17.99
N HIS A 208 -34.71 6.10 -19.00
CA HIS A 208 -36.00 6.13 -19.71
C HIS A 208 -37.18 5.75 -18.81
N ALA A 209 -38.37 6.30 -19.08
CA ALA A 209 -39.55 6.15 -18.23
C ALA A 209 -39.99 4.69 -17.98
N ARG A 210 -39.73 3.78 -18.92
CA ARG A 210 -40.01 2.34 -18.74
C ARG A 210 -39.08 1.69 -17.71
N VAL A 211 -37.80 2.06 -17.72
CA VAL A 211 -36.81 1.57 -16.74
C VAL A 211 -37.14 2.12 -15.36
N ARG A 212 -37.52 3.40 -15.26
CA ARG A 212 -37.96 4.01 -13.99
C ARG A 212 -39.15 3.27 -13.39
N ARG A 213 -40.21 3.06 -14.19
CA ARG A 213 -41.40 2.30 -13.76
C ARG A 213 -41.05 0.91 -13.26
N HIS A 214 -40.20 0.18 -13.97
CA HIS A 214 -39.77 -1.15 -13.52
C HIS A 214 -39.08 -1.11 -12.14
N PHE A 215 -38.20 -0.13 -11.88
CA PHE A 215 -37.60 0.01 -10.55
C PHE A 215 -38.58 0.50 -9.49
N ASP A 216 -39.55 1.34 -9.85
CA ASP A 216 -40.65 1.72 -8.94
C ASP A 216 -41.44 0.48 -8.50
N ASP A 217 -41.80 -0.39 -9.44
CA ASP A 217 -42.51 -1.65 -9.18
C ASP A 217 -41.69 -2.58 -8.28
N VAL A 218 -40.38 -2.72 -8.54
CA VAL A 218 -39.47 -3.55 -7.71
C VAL A 218 -39.32 -2.99 -6.30
N LEU A 219 -39.13 -1.68 -6.15
CA LEU A 219 -39.01 -1.03 -4.83
C LEU A 219 -40.29 -1.20 -4.01
N ALA A 220 -41.46 -0.99 -4.64
CA ALA A 220 -42.76 -1.18 -4.01
C ALA A 220 -43.00 -2.65 -3.62
N ALA A 221 -42.73 -3.59 -4.52
CA ALA A 221 -42.88 -5.03 -4.25
C ALA A 221 -41.97 -5.51 -3.11
N ARG A 222 -40.88 -4.80 -2.82
CA ARG A 222 -39.99 -5.08 -1.70
C ARG A 222 -40.20 -4.21 -0.48
N GLY A 223 -41.27 -3.42 -0.43
CA GLY A 223 -41.60 -2.59 0.73
C GLY A 223 -40.58 -1.48 1.01
N VAL A 224 -39.80 -1.03 0.01
CA VAL A 224 -38.91 0.13 0.16
C VAL A 224 -39.76 1.40 0.06
N GLN A 225 -39.72 2.23 1.10
CA GLN A 225 -40.45 3.50 1.15
C GLN A 225 -39.67 4.58 0.38
N VAL A 226 -40.21 5.05 -0.75
CA VAL A 226 -39.54 6.03 -1.61
C VAL A 226 -40.08 7.44 -1.35
N HIS A 227 -39.23 8.30 -0.81
CA HIS A 227 -39.53 9.71 -0.54
C HIS A 227 -39.11 10.59 -1.73
N ARG A 228 -40.08 11.10 -2.49
CA ARG A 228 -39.85 11.88 -3.72
C ARG A 228 -39.98 13.37 -3.49
N GLY A 229 -39.20 14.17 -4.22
CA GLY A 229 -39.18 15.62 -4.00
C GLY A 229 -38.81 15.99 -2.56
N ALA A 230 -38.04 15.13 -1.90
CA ALA A 230 -37.72 15.18 -0.48
C ALA A 230 -36.19 15.34 -0.30
N PRO A 231 -35.60 16.47 -0.71
CA PRO A 231 -34.19 16.72 -0.48
C PRO A 231 -33.91 16.76 1.02
N VAL A 232 -32.92 16.00 1.47
CA VAL A 232 -32.50 15.99 2.88
C VAL A 232 -31.92 17.36 3.24
N ALA A 233 -32.47 17.96 4.30
CA ALA A 233 -32.15 19.30 4.77
C ALA A 233 -31.17 19.27 5.95
N GLU A 234 -31.25 18.23 6.79
CA GLU A 234 -30.48 18.11 8.03
C GLU A 234 -30.32 16.65 8.42
N VAL A 235 -29.21 16.32 9.08
CA VAL A 235 -28.94 14.99 9.66
C VAL A 235 -28.44 15.16 11.09
N ALA A 236 -28.89 14.31 12.01
CA ALA A 236 -28.38 14.19 13.36
C ALA A 236 -28.05 12.71 13.65
N PRO A 237 -27.34 12.38 14.74
CA PRO A 237 -27.12 10.98 15.12
C PRO A 237 -28.45 10.23 15.22
N GLY A 238 -28.60 9.15 14.44
CA GLY A 238 -29.78 8.29 14.43
C GLY A 238 -31.01 8.82 13.69
N ARG A 239 -30.94 9.96 12.98
CA ARG A 239 -32.11 10.53 12.29
C ARG A 239 -31.78 11.53 11.18
N LEU A 240 -32.70 11.73 10.24
CA LEU A 240 -32.60 12.74 9.19
C LEU A 240 -33.92 13.48 8.98
N ARG A 241 -33.85 14.67 8.39
CA ARG A 241 -35.02 15.48 8.04
C ARG A 241 -34.97 15.94 6.59
N ALA A 242 -36.05 15.73 5.84
CA ALA A 242 -36.22 16.28 4.51
C ALA A 242 -36.80 17.71 4.55
N LYS A 243 -36.61 18.51 3.50
CA LYS A 243 -37.10 19.90 3.44
C LYS A 243 -38.63 20.03 3.58
N ASN A 244 -39.37 18.96 3.30
CA ASN A 244 -40.82 18.94 3.23
C ASN A 244 -41.52 18.45 4.52
N GLY A 245 -40.80 18.13 5.61
CA GLY A 245 -41.49 17.61 6.80
C GLY A 245 -40.58 17.09 7.93
N GLU A 246 -41.11 16.10 8.64
CA GLU A 246 -40.66 15.60 9.95
C GLU A 246 -39.32 14.84 9.92
N TRP A 247 -38.80 14.60 11.13
CA TRP A 247 -37.64 13.75 11.35
C TRP A 247 -38.00 12.28 11.15
N LEU A 248 -37.18 11.57 10.39
CA LEU A 248 -37.18 10.11 10.29
C LEU A 248 -36.05 9.57 11.16
N GLU A 249 -36.39 8.75 12.15
CA GLU A 249 -35.42 7.96 12.90
C GLU A 249 -34.89 6.82 12.02
N ALA A 250 -33.57 6.64 11.97
CA ALA A 250 -32.88 5.64 11.18
C ALA A 250 -31.60 5.21 11.88
N ASP A 251 -31.45 3.91 12.11
CA ASP A 251 -30.26 3.31 12.71
C ASP A 251 -29.02 3.45 11.81
N GLU A 252 -29.23 3.53 10.50
CA GLU A 252 -28.16 3.74 9.53
C GLU A 252 -28.59 4.67 8.40
N ILE A 253 -27.75 5.67 8.10
CA ILE A 253 -27.99 6.64 7.02
C ILE A 253 -26.88 6.51 5.98
N VAL A 254 -27.21 5.94 4.82
CA VAL A 254 -26.28 5.73 3.70
C VAL A 254 -26.39 6.87 2.69
N TRP A 255 -25.27 7.53 2.43
CA TRP A 255 -25.22 8.75 1.62
C TRP A 255 -24.67 8.47 0.21
N VAL A 256 -25.53 8.63 -0.80
CA VAL A 256 -25.28 8.30 -2.22
C VAL A 256 -25.57 9.50 -3.14
N THR A 257 -25.40 10.73 -2.63
CA THR A 257 -25.69 11.95 -3.37
C THR A 257 -24.58 12.32 -4.36
N ARG A 258 -24.81 13.38 -5.15
CA ARG A 258 -23.77 13.97 -6.01
C ARG A 258 -22.56 14.37 -5.17
N ALA A 259 -21.38 14.00 -5.67
CA ALA A 259 -20.08 14.33 -5.11
C ALA A 259 -19.53 15.61 -5.80
N GLY A 260 -18.53 16.23 -5.19
CA GLY A 260 -17.79 17.38 -5.73
C GLY A 260 -16.32 17.03 -5.99
N GLY A 261 -15.56 18.04 -6.42
CA GLY A 261 -14.11 17.92 -6.55
C GLY A 261 -13.39 17.73 -5.22
N ALA A 262 -12.19 17.15 -5.28
CA ALA A 262 -11.39 16.89 -4.08
C ALA A 262 -10.89 18.22 -3.47
N PRO A 263 -11.03 18.44 -2.15
CA PRO A 263 -10.68 19.72 -1.51
C PRO A 263 -9.23 20.15 -1.73
N TRP A 264 -8.28 19.21 -1.75
CA TRP A 264 -6.85 19.52 -1.94
C TRP A 264 -6.52 20.14 -3.31
N LEU A 265 -7.44 20.06 -4.29
CA LEU A 265 -7.28 20.76 -5.56
C LEU A 265 -7.43 22.28 -5.41
N GLN A 266 -8.13 22.73 -4.36
CA GLN A 266 -8.23 24.14 -4.03
C GLN A 266 -6.84 24.67 -3.65
N GLY A 267 -6.48 25.85 -4.16
CA GLY A 267 -5.14 26.43 -3.92
C GLY A 267 -4.02 25.92 -4.83
N THR A 268 -4.26 24.90 -5.66
CA THR A 268 -3.27 24.44 -6.67
C THR A 268 -3.13 25.39 -7.86
N GLY A 269 -4.05 26.36 -7.99
CA GLY A 269 -4.13 27.26 -9.14
C GLY A 269 -4.61 26.60 -10.45
N LEU A 270 -5.02 25.32 -10.41
CA LEU A 270 -5.65 24.67 -11.54
C LEU A 270 -7.06 25.23 -11.77
N ALA A 271 -7.49 25.31 -13.03
CA ALA A 271 -8.86 25.70 -13.34
C ALA A 271 -9.84 24.63 -12.83
N LEU A 272 -10.73 25.02 -11.91
CA LEU A 272 -11.81 24.17 -11.39
C LEU A 272 -13.17 24.73 -11.82
N ASP A 273 -14.16 23.86 -11.98
CA ASP A 273 -15.55 24.28 -12.19
C ASP A 273 -16.25 24.66 -10.87
N GLY A 274 -17.52 25.09 -10.95
CA GLY A 274 -18.29 25.54 -9.78
C GLY A 274 -18.52 24.47 -8.69
N ASP A 275 -18.33 23.19 -9.01
CA ASP A 275 -18.40 22.08 -8.04
C ASP A 275 -17.01 21.58 -7.61
N GLY A 276 -15.94 22.27 -8.03
CA GLY A 276 -14.55 22.01 -7.67
C GLY A 276 -13.85 20.96 -8.53
N PHE A 277 -14.45 20.48 -9.62
CA PHE A 277 -13.82 19.50 -10.51
C PHE A 277 -12.80 20.15 -11.43
N LEU A 278 -11.73 19.42 -11.76
CA LEU A 278 -10.63 19.93 -12.58
C LEU A 278 -11.04 20.05 -14.05
N CYS A 279 -10.97 21.26 -14.61
CA CYS A 279 -11.34 21.55 -15.99
C CYS A 279 -10.33 20.97 -16.99
N VAL A 280 -10.79 20.10 -17.89
CA VAL A 280 -9.96 19.48 -18.94
C VAL A 280 -10.54 19.69 -20.33
N GLY A 281 -9.65 19.76 -21.33
CA GLY A 281 -10.01 19.76 -22.74
C GLY A 281 -10.32 18.36 -23.30
N ALA A 282 -10.61 18.28 -24.60
CA ALA A 282 -10.90 17.01 -25.29
C ALA A 282 -9.72 16.01 -25.27
N THR A 283 -8.51 16.47 -24.99
CA THR A 283 -7.30 15.65 -24.85
C THR A 283 -7.10 15.11 -23.42
N LEU A 284 -8.01 15.43 -22.49
CA LEU A 284 -7.90 15.16 -21.04
C LEU A 284 -6.76 15.91 -20.33
N GLN A 285 -6.15 16.86 -21.03
CA GLN A 285 -5.18 17.81 -20.48
C GLN A 285 -5.92 18.94 -19.76
N SER A 286 -5.37 19.42 -18.65
CA SER A 286 -5.86 20.57 -17.91
C SER A 286 -5.90 21.80 -18.81
N THR A 287 -6.95 22.62 -18.68
CA THR A 287 -7.06 23.88 -19.43
C THR A 287 -6.15 24.99 -18.90
N SER A 288 -5.50 24.79 -17.76
CA SER A 288 -4.65 25.80 -17.12
C SER A 288 -3.18 25.39 -17.00
N ASP A 289 -2.81 24.14 -17.31
CA ASP A 289 -1.42 23.67 -17.29
C ASP A 289 -1.21 22.48 -18.23
N GLU A 290 -0.33 22.62 -19.22
CA GLU A 290 -0.08 21.57 -20.21
C GLU A 290 0.58 20.30 -19.64
N ARG A 291 1.19 20.39 -18.45
CA ARG A 291 1.86 19.25 -17.80
C ARG A 291 0.91 18.41 -16.94
N VAL A 292 -0.33 18.87 -16.76
CA VAL A 292 -1.33 18.27 -15.88
C VAL A 292 -2.45 17.66 -16.71
N PHE A 293 -2.76 16.41 -16.44
CA PHE A 293 -3.90 15.67 -17.01
C PHE A 293 -4.89 15.31 -15.92
N ALA A 294 -6.15 15.10 -16.27
CA ALA A 294 -7.11 14.51 -15.34
C ALA A 294 -8.13 13.63 -16.05
N ALA A 295 -8.57 12.58 -15.37
CA ALA A 295 -9.57 11.66 -15.88
C ALA A 295 -10.40 11.04 -14.76
N GLY A 296 -11.53 10.43 -15.12
CA GLY A 296 -12.49 9.89 -14.18
C GLY A 296 -13.35 10.99 -13.55
N ASP A 297 -13.91 10.71 -12.38
CA ASP A 297 -14.92 11.58 -11.76
C ASP A 297 -14.34 12.95 -11.34
N VAL A 298 -13.02 13.06 -11.13
CA VAL A 298 -12.35 14.32 -10.76
C VAL A 298 -12.34 15.35 -11.89
N ALA A 299 -12.47 14.91 -13.14
CA ALA A 299 -12.31 15.76 -14.33
C ALA A 299 -13.65 16.33 -14.84
N SER A 300 -13.64 17.59 -15.26
CA SER A 300 -14.75 18.30 -15.89
C SER A 300 -14.42 18.63 -17.34
N LEU A 301 -15.01 17.87 -18.27
CA LEU A 301 -14.72 18.02 -19.70
C LEU A 301 -15.40 19.28 -20.26
N GLN A 302 -14.59 20.25 -20.66
CA GLN A 302 -15.07 21.52 -21.20
C GLN A 302 -15.76 21.32 -22.55
N GLY A 303 -16.85 22.07 -22.77
CA GLY A 303 -17.68 21.99 -23.98
C GLY A 303 -18.61 20.77 -24.05
N ARG A 304 -18.50 19.80 -23.12
CA ARG A 304 -19.42 18.67 -23.05
C ARG A 304 -19.49 18.07 -21.63
N PRO A 305 -20.47 18.48 -20.81
CA PRO A 305 -20.69 17.89 -19.49
C PRO A 305 -20.90 16.37 -19.59
N LEU A 306 -20.14 15.62 -18.80
CA LEU A 306 -20.29 14.17 -18.67
C LEU A 306 -20.88 13.85 -17.32
N GLU A 307 -21.82 12.89 -17.30
CA GLU A 307 -22.24 12.27 -16.06
C GLU A 307 -21.01 11.61 -15.40
N LYS A 308 -20.91 11.72 -14.07
CA LYS A 308 -19.85 11.10 -13.26
C LYS A 308 -20.12 9.60 -13.08
N ALA A 309 -20.16 8.91 -14.22
CA ALA A 309 -20.47 7.50 -14.33
C ALA A 309 -19.21 6.68 -14.68
N GLY A 310 -19.06 5.51 -14.05
CA GLY A 310 -17.88 4.65 -14.21
C GLY A 310 -17.56 4.27 -15.66
N VAL A 311 -18.56 4.21 -16.54
CA VAL A 311 -18.35 3.92 -17.98
C VAL A 311 -17.47 4.96 -18.67
N PHE A 312 -17.57 6.24 -18.31
CA PHE A 312 -16.73 7.29 -18.88
C PHE A 312 -15.33 7.22 -18.30
N ALA A 313 -15.19 7.03 -16.99
CA ALA A 313 -13.91 6.86 -16.33
C ALA A 313 -13.10 5.69 -16.93
N VAL A 314 -13.71 4.52 -17.12
CA VAL A 314 -13.06 3.37 -17.77
C VAL A 314 -12.63 3.71 -19.21
N ARG A 315 -13.46 4.43 -19.96
CA ARG A 315 -13.18 4.77 -21.37
C ARG A 315 -12.15 5.88 -21.55
N MET A 316 -11.92 6.71 -20.54
CA MET A 316 -10.85 7.71 -20.54
C MET A 316 -9.46 7.08 -20.43
N GLY A 317 -9.33 5.84 -19.92
CA GLY A 317 -8.02 5.22 -19.70
C GLY A 317 -7.18 5.04 -20.98
N ARG A 318 -7.80 4.66 -22.11
CA ARG A 318 -7.09 4.54 -23.41
C ARG A 318 -6.58 5.89 -23.94
N PRO A 319 -7.45 6.90 -24.20
CA PRO A 319 -7.01 8.19 -24.72
C PRO A 319 -6.04 8.87 -23.77
N LEU A 320 -6.22 8.74 -22.45
CA LEU A 320 -5.26 9.26 -21.47
C LEU A 320 -3.87 8.63 -21.63
N ALA A 321 -3.78 7.29 -21.70
CA ALA A 321 -2.49 6.60 -21.86
C ALA A 321 -1.80 6.91 -23.19
N ASP A 322 -2.57 7.15 -24.25
CA ASP A 322 -2.04 7.51 -25.56
C ASP A 322 -1.53 8.97 -25.53
N ASN A 323 -2.26 9.89 -24.90
CA ASN A 323 -1.85 11.30 -24.77
C ASN A 323 -0.71 11.53 -23.77
N LEU A 324 -0.61 10.75 -22.68
CA LEU A 324 0.54 10.82 -21.76
C LEU A 324 1.85 10.44 -22.47
N ARG A 325 1.82 9.44 -23.36
CA ARG A 325 2.97 9.09 -24.21
C ARG A 325 3.30 10.19 -25.20
N ALA A 326 2.28 10.67 -25.92
CA ALA A 326 2.46 11.76 -26.88
C ALA A 326 3.07 12.99 -26.20
N ALA A 327 2.57 13.38 -25.02
CA ALA A 327 3.12 14.48 -24.23
C ALA A 327 4.58 14.23 -23.82
N ALA A 328 4.94 13.03 -23.36
CA ALA A 328 6.31 12.69 -22.98
C ALA A 328 7.29 12.76 -24.17
N ARG A 329 6.80 12.47 -25.38
CA ARG A 329 7.54 12.56 -26.65
C ARG A 329 7.49 13.95 -27.30
N GLY A 330 6.68 14.87 -26.78
CA GLY A 330 6.45 16.17 -27.41
C GLY A 330 5.63 16.11 -28.69
N GLU A 331 4.87 15.04 -28.91
CA GLU A 331 3.98 14.85 -30.04
C GLU A 331 2.61 15.54 -29.83
N ALA A 332 1.88 15.76 -30.93
CA ALA A 332 0.54 16.32 -30.88
C ALA A 332 -0.45 15.38 -30.14
N LEU A 333 -1.20 15.95 -29.20
CA LEU A 333 -2.22 15.22 -28.44
C LEU A 333 -3.45 14.91 -29.29
N ARG A 334 -4.12 13.79 -29.01
CA ARG A 334 -5.31 13.34 -29.73
C ARG A 334 -6.58 13.65 -28.95
N ALA A 335 -7.49 14.37 -29.59
CA ALA A 335 -8.80 14.66 -29.01
C ALA A 335 -9.64 13.37 -28.88
N TRP A 336 -10.26 13.18 -27.72
CA TRP A 336 -11.19 12.11 -27.44
C TRP A 336 -12.64 12.62 -27.49
N LYS A 337 -13.50 11.87 -28.18
CA LYS A 337 -14.93 12.14 -28.25
C LYS A 337 -15.70 11.08 -27.45
N PRO A 338 -16.30 11.40 -26.30
CA PRO A 338 -17.08 10.44 -25.52
C PRO A 338 -18.31 9.96 -26.29
N GLN A 339 -18.73 8.71 -26.06
CA GLN A 339 -19.98 8.20 -26.64
C GLN A 339 -21.21 8.96 -26.11
N ARG A 340 -22.25 9.14 -26.93
CA ARG A 340 -23.50 9.82 -26.51
C ARG A 340 -24.47 8.91 -25.76
N ARG A 341 -24.44 7.62 -26.06
CA ARG A 341 -25.30 6.59 -25.46
C ARG A 341 -24.43 5.48 -24.92
N TRP A 342 -24.83 4.89 -23.80
CA TRP A 342 -24.15 3.76 -23.19
C TRP A 342 -25.19 2.77 -22.65
N LEU A 343 -24.73 1.55 -22.36
CA LEU A 343 -25.51 0.53 -21.71
C LEU A 343 -25.25 0.64 -20.20
N ALA A 344 -26.31 0.81 -19.42
CA ALA A 344 -26.30 0.60 -17.97
C ALA A 344 -26.98 -0.74 -17.66
N LEU A 345 -26.38 -1.51 -16.76
CA LEU A 345 -26.92 -2.78 -16.25
C LEU A 345 -27.02 -2.62 -14.74
N ILE A 346 -28.25 -2.45 -14.25
CA ILE A 346 -28.55 -2.14 -12.85
C ILE A 346 -29.18 -3.36 -12.21
N SER A 347 -28.52 -3.93 -11.21
CA SER A 347 -28.97 -5.10 -10.45
C SER A 347 -30.13 -4.76 -9.52
N THR A 348 -30.99 -5.75 -9.24
CA THR A 348 -31.98 -5.69 -8.16
C THR A 348 -31.50 -6.46 -6.92
N GLY A 349 -30.24 -6.89 -6.85
CA GLY A 349 -29.65 -7.55 -5.68
C GLY A 349 -29.90 -9.07 -5.59
N ASP A 350 -30.99 -9.58 -6.14
CA ASP A 350 -31.43 -10.99 -6.14
C ASP A 350 -31.01 -11.76 -7.40
N ARG A 351 -29.88 -11.40 -8.00
CA ARG A 351 -29.40 -11.92 -9.30
C ARG A 351 -30.37 -11.69 -10.46
N HIS A 352 -31.15 -10.63 -10.36
CA HIS A 352 -31.94 -10.06 -11.45
C HIS A 352 -31.41 -8.65 -11.77
N ALA A 353 -31.58 -8.19 -13.00
CA ALA A 353 -31.06 -6.90 -13.43
C ALA A 353 -31.88 -6.29 -14.57
N VAL A 354 -31.72 -4.98 -14.73
CA VAL A 354 -32.37 -4.18 -15.76
C VAL A 354 -31.31 -3.52 -16.63
N ALA A 355 -31.39 -3.76 -17.92
CA ALA A 355 -30.62 -3.07 -18.94
C ALA A 355 -31.30 -1.77 -19.34
N SER A 356 -30.51 -0.70 -19.47
CA SER A 356 -30.96 0.61 -19.93
C SER A 356 -30.00 1.14 -21.00
N ARG A 357 -30.52 1.42 -22.21
CA ARG A 357 -29.76 2.04 -23.30
C ARG A 357 -30.65 2.91 -24.17
N GLY A 358 -30.64 4.22 -23.93
CA GLY A 358 -31.54 5.14 -24.63
C GLY A 358 -33.01 4.78 -24.34
N ALA A 359 -33.81 4.52 -25.37
CA ALA A 359 -35.21 4.12 -25.20
C ALA A 359 -35.42 2.60 -24.96
N LEU A 360 -34.36 1.80 -25.11
CA LEU A 360 -34.42 0.35 -24.93
C LEU A 360 -34.23 -0.01 -23.45
N GLY A 361 -35.07 -0.91 -22.95
CA GLY A 361 -34.94 -1.48 -21.62
C GLY A 361 -35.37 -2.95 -21.59
N PHE A 362 -34.57 -3.79 -20.95
CA PHE A 362 -34.83 -5.23 -20.78
C PHE A 362 -34.60 -5.60 -19.32
N ALA A 363 -35.37 -6.53 -18.77
CA ALA A 363 -35.17 -7.05 -17.42
C ALA A 363 -35.17 -8.58 -17.44
N GLY A 364 -34.47 -9.20 -16.49
CA GLY A 364 -34.37 -10.65 -16.41
C GLY A 364 -33.10 -11.15 -15.73
N ASP A 365 -33.14 -12.39 -15.25
CA ASP A 365 -31.98 -13.08 -14.67
C ASP A 365 -30.88 -13.30 -15.73
N TRP A 366 -31.28 -13.42 -17.00
CA TRP A 366 -30.33 -13.45 -18.12
C TRP A 366 -29.58 -12.11 -18.28
N VAL A 367 -30.21 -10.98 -17.95
CA VAL A 367 -29.55 -9.66 -17.96
C VAL A 367 -28.52 -9.58 -16.85
N TRP A 368 -28.83 -10.14 -15.67
CA TRP A 368 -27.86 -10.22 -14.58
C TRP A 368 -26.67 -11.11 -14.94
N ARG A 369 -26.91 -12.30 -15.52
CA ARG A 369 -25.82 -13.17 -16.02
C ARG A 369 -24.96 -12.47 -17.07
N TRP A 370 -25.57 -11.65 -17.93
CA TRP A 370 -24.84 -10.83 -18.89
C TRP A 370 -23.98 -9.76 -18.21
N LYS A 371 -24.53 -9.06 -17.21
CA LYS A 371 -23.79 -8.10 -16.37
C LYS A 371 -22.60 -8.78 -15.69
N ASP A 372 -22.84 -9.88 -14.98
CA ASP A 372 -21.82 -10.66 -14.28
C ASP A 372 -20.70 -11.09 -15.24
N TRP A 373 -21.05 -11.58 -16.44
CA TRP A 373 -20.04 -11.93 -17.45
C TRP A 373 -19.22 -10.73 -17.94
N ILE A 374 -19.84 -9.56 -18.20
CA ILE A 374 -19.12 -8.35 -18.61
C ILE A 374 -18.15 -7.91 -17.51
N ASP A 375 -18.64 -7.87 -16.28
CA ASP A 375 -17.94 -7.33 -15.13
C ASP A 375 -16.76 -8.24 -14.73
N ARG A 376 -16.98 -9.56 -14.65
CA ARG A 376 -15.89 -10.54 -14.43
C ARG A 376 -14.88 -10.52 -15.56
N ARG A 377 -15.32 -10.38 -16.81
CA ARG A 377 -14.41 -10.23 -17.97
C ARG A 377 -13.61 -8.93 -17.90
N PHE A 378 -14.15 -7.87 -17.33
CA PHE A 378 -13.40 -6.64 -17.06
C PHE A 378 -12.36 -6.87 -15.97
N MET A 379 -12.75 -7.45 -14.84
CA MET A 379 -11.85 -7.70 -13.70
C MET A 379 -10.68 -8.62 -14.04
N ARG A 380 -10.90 -9.69 -14.83
CA ARG A 380 -9.82 -10.58 -15.30
C ARG A 380 -8.67 -9.83 -15.98
N ARG A 381 -8.94 -8.71 -16.65
CA ARG A 381 -7.90 -7.89 -17.32
C ARG A 381 -6.93 -7.21 -16.36
N PHE A 382 -7.26 -7.17 -15.07
CA PHE A 382 -6.51 -6.50 -14.01
C PHE A 382 -6.18 -7.43 -12.83
N SER A 383 -6.53 -8.71 -12.91
CA SER A 383 -6.20 -9.74 -11.91
C SER A 383 -5.37 -10.89 -12.48
N GLU A 384 -5.45 -11.13 -13.80
CA GLU A 384 -4.68 -12.15 -14.51
C GLU A 384 -3.64 -11.48 -15.39
N PHE A 385 -2.37 -11.65 -15.04
CA PHE A 385 -1.24 -11.11 -15.79
C PHE A 385 -0.51 -12.25 -16.49
N PRO A 386 -0.12 -12.09 -17.76
CA PRO A 386 0.73 -13.09 -18.41
C PRO A 386 2.04 -13.26 -17.63
N ALA A 387 2.57 -14.48 -17.62
CA ALA A 387 3.89 -14.76 -17.06
C ALA A 387 4.91 -13.80 -17.66
N MET A 388 5.90 -13.37 -16.86
CA MET A 388 6.91 -12.43 -17.34
C MET A 388 7.62 -13.03 -18.55
N PRO A 389 7.61 -12.38 -19.73
CA PRO A 389 8.62 -12.69 -20.71
C PRO A 389 9.97 -12.31 -20.10
N THR A 390 10.96 -13.21 -20.21
CA THR A 390 12.35 -12.89 -19.88
C THR A 390 12.73 -11.64 -20.67
N PRO A 391 13.27 -10.58 -20.05
CA PRO A 391 13.65 -9.39 -20.79
C PRO A 391 14.65 -9.81 -21.88
N GLY A 392 14.25 -9.66 -23.14
CA GLY A 392 15.18 -9.71 -24.26
C GLY A 392 16.13 -8.51 -24.18
N PRO A 393 17.32 -8.59 -24.77
CA PRO A 393 18.22 -7.44 -24.86
C PRO A 393 17.45 -6.26 -25.46
N ALA A 394 17.52 -5.10 -24.80
CA ALA A 394 16.98 -3.87 -25.34
C ALA A 394 17.65 -3.63 -26.70
N ASP A 395 16.85 -3.32 -27.74
CA ASP A 395 17.38 -2.93 -29.04
C ASP A 395 18.20 -1.63 -28.87
N PRO A 396 19.53 -1.67 -29.02
CA PRO A 396 20.37 -0.48 -28.83
C PRO A 396 20.08 0.61 -29.86
N SER A 397 19.39 0.28 -30.97
CA SER A 397 19.05 1.22 -32.03
C SER A 397 17.81 2.07 -31.75
N ALA A 398 17.01 1.73 -30.73
CA ALA A 398 15.86 2.51 -30.31
C ALA A 398 16.28 3.63 -29.34
N GLY A 399 16.92 4.68 -29.86
CA GLY A 399 17.20 5.89 -29.10
C GLY A 399 15.91 6.48 -28.48
N PRO A 400 15.99 7.17 -27.33
CA PRO A 400 14.80 7.69 -26.67
C PRO A 400 14.08 8.70 -27.60
N THR A 401 12.84 8.39 -27.98
CA THR A 401 11.93 9.30 -28.72
C THR A 401 11.32 10.38 -27.82
N LEU A 402 11.87 10.55 -26.61
CA LEU A 402 11.39 11.49 -25.62
C LEU A 402 11.88 12.92 -25.92
N LYS A 403 11.04 13.92 -25.62
CA LYS A 403 11.44 15.33 -25.78
C LYS A 403 12.36 15.74 -24.62
N LEU A 404 13.65 15.86 -24.91
CA LEU A 404 14.67 16.37 -23.99
C LEU A 404 15.11 17.77 -24.43
N ASP A 405 15.57 18.58 -23.48
CA ASP A 405 16.36 19.75 -23.81
C ASP A 405 17.81 19.32 -24.12
N THR A 406 18.62 20.26 -24.65
CA THR A 406 19.99 19.97 -25.10
C THR A 406 20.89 19.46 -23.97
N ALA A 407 20.70 19.96 -22.74
CA ALA A 407 21.52 19.56 -21.60
C ALA A 407 21.13 18.14 -21.11
N ASP A 408 19.84 17.87 -20.95
CA ASP A 408 19.31 16.55 -20.60
C ASP A 408 19.70 15.50 -21.67
N ALA A 409 19.70 15.86 -22.95
CA ALA A 409 20.12 14.97 -24.04
C ALA A 409 21.60 14.57 -23.95
N GLN A 410 22.48 15.53 -23.64
CA GLN A 410 23.90 15.26 -23.45
C GLN A 410 24.15 14.39 -22.20
N GLN A 411 23.47 14.67 -21.10
CA GLN A 411 23.54 13.84 -19.89
C GLN A 411 23.01 12.42 -20.13
N ALA A 412 21.91 12.28 -20.87
CA ALA A 412 21.35 10.97 -21.22
C ALA A 412 22.34 10.11 -22.02
N LEU A 413 23.04 10.72 -22.98
CA LEU A 413 24.10 10.04 -23.74
C LEU A 413 25.25 9.61 -22.81
N SER A 414 25.66 10.47 -21.88
CA SER A 414 26.69 10.14 -20.88
C SER A 414 26.25 9.03 -19.92
N ALA A 415 24.96 8.98 -19.56
CA ALA A 415 24.42 7.95 -18.67
C ALA A 415 24.32 6.58 -19.35
N LEU A 416 24.25 6.55 -20.69
CA LEU A 416 24.28 5.34 -21.52
C LEU A 416 25.70 4.84 -21.81
N ALA A 417 26.71 5.71 -21.74
CA ALA A 417 28.11 5.34 -21.94
C ALA A 417 28.64 4.47 -20.77
N MET A 418 29.63 3.62 -21.04
CA MET A 418 30.30 2.85 -19.97
C MET A 418 30.85 3.79 -18.90
N ARG A 419 30.35 3.66 -17.67
CA ARG A 419 30.84 4.39 -16.50
C ARG A 419 32.17 3.80 -16.04
N CYS A 420 33.08 4.68 -15.60
CA CYS A 420 34.34 4.27 -14.98
C CYS A 420 34.06 3.45 -13.70
N GLY A 421 34.86 2.41 -13.46
CA GLY A 421 34.87 1.72 -12.16
C GLY A 421 35.65 2.48 -11.08
N GLY A 422 35.69 1.92 -9.86
CA GLY A 422 36.41 2.50 -8.73
C GLY A 422 35.83 3.86 -8.29
N CYS A 423 36.69 4.79 -7.85
CA CYS A 423 36.25 6.14 -7.44
C CYS A 423 35.57 6.93 -8.57
N GLY A 424 35.79 6.55 -9.84
CA GLY A 424 35.13 7.14 -11.00
C GLY A 424 33.63 6.81 -11.10
N ALA A 425 33.12 5.92 -10.26
CA ALA A 425 31.70 5.61 -10.15
C ALA A 425 30.97 6.50 -9.13
N LYS A 426 31.61 7.49 -8.49
CA LYS A 426 30.95 8.34 -7.49
C LYS A 426 29.86 9.21 -8.13
N VAL A 427 28.77 9.46 -7.39
CA VAL A 427 27.75 10.45 -7.79
C VAL A 427 28.42 11.83 -7.91
N GLY A 428 28.04 12.59 -8.93
CA GLY A 428 28.59 13.93 -9.18
C GLY A 428 28.48 14.86 -7.97
N ALA A 429 29.52 15.65 -7.72
CA ALA A 429 29.63 16.52 -6.54
C ALA A 429 28.46 17.49 -6.40
N ASP A 430 28.01 18.08 -7.52
CA ASP A 430 26.89 19.04 -7.51
C ASP A 430 25.55 18.39 -7.12
N VAL A 431 25.30 17.16 -7.58
CA VAL A 431 24.09 16.39 -7.23
C VAL A 431 24.09 16.10 -5.73
N LEU A 432 25.24 15.66 -5.21
CA LEU A 432 25.39 15.35 -3.79
C LEU A 432 25.25 16.62 -2.93
N ALA A 433 25.93 17.71 -3.29
CA ALA A 433 25.87 18.98 -2.56
C ALA A 433 24.44 19.54 -2.49
N ARG A 434 23.69 19.54 -3.60
CA ARG A 434 22.28 19.97 -3.61
C ARG A 434 21.38 19.06 -2.80
N THR A 435 21.61 17.74 -2.85
CA THR A 435 20.88 16.79 -2.01
C THR A 435 21.13 17.06 -0.53
N MET A 436 22.41 17.13 -0.13
CA MET A 436 22.81 17.35 1.26
C MET A 436 22.29 18.68 1.81
N ALA A 437 22.29 19.76 1.02
CA ALA A 437 21.74 21.05 1.41
C ALA A 437 20.22 21.02 1.71
N ARG A 438 19.51 20.02 1.19
CA ARG A 438 18.07 19.80 1.42
C ARG A 438 17.79 18.80 2.53
N LEU A 439 18.79 18.03 2.95
CA LEU A 439 18.71 17.16 4.12
C LEU A 439 19.00 17.98 5.37
N GLN A 440 18.28 17.70 6.46
CA GLN A 440 18.50 18.33 7.76
C GLN A 440 18.76 17.23 8.80
N PRO A 441 19.91 16.54 8.71
CA PRO A 441 20.23 15.49 9.66
C PRO A 441 20.35 16.05 11.07
N ARG A 442 19.95 15.26 12.07
CA ARG A 442 20.15 15.61 13.47
C ARG A 442 21.63 15.81 13.80
N THR A 443 21.94 16.86 14.56
CA THR A 443 23.26 17.09 15.15
C THR A 443 23.38 16.42 16.52
N HIS A 444 24.62 16.10 16.92
CA HIS A 444 24.91 15.48 18.20
C HIS A 444 26.18 16.09 18.82
N ALA A 445 26.15 16.41 20.11
CA ALA A 445 27.24 17.14 20.78
C ALA A 445 28.57 16.37 20.80
N ASP A 446 28.51 15.05 20.76
CA ASP A 446 29.70 14.18 20.67
C ASP A 446 30.33 14.14 19.27
N VAL A 447 29.69 14.68 18.24
CA VAL A 447 30.27 14.76 16.89
C VAL A 447 31.15 16.00 16.82
N LEU A 448 32.46 15.78 16.85
CA LEU A 448 33.48 16.83 16.82
C LEU A 448 33.80 17.28 15.38
N LEU A 449 33.68 16.34 14.44
CA LEU A 449 33.83 16.55 13.00
C LEU A 449 32.83 15.63 12.28
N GLY A 450 32.10 16.14 11.29
CA GLY A 450 31.05 15.41 10.59
C GLY A 450 30.64 16.13 9.31
N LEU A 451 29.34 16.10 8.98
CA LEU A 451 28.80 16.60 7.70
C LEU A 451 29.03 18.09 7.41
N ASP A 452 29.24 18.92 8.44
CA ASP A 452 29.46 20.36 8.28
C ASP A 452 30.91 20.71 7.89
N ALA A 453 31.79 19.70 7.82
CA ALA A 453 33.18 19.83 7.41
C ALA A 453 33.43 19.13 6.05
N PRO A 454 34.40 19.59 5.25
CA PRO A 454 34.70 19.02 3.93
C PRO A 454 35.50 17.71 3.99
N ASP A 455 35.79 17.19 5.18
CA ASP A 455 36.62 16.02 5.40
C ASP A 455 35.91 14.71 5.04
N ASP A 456 36.67 13.72 4.54
CA ASP A 456 36.16 12.39 4.19
C ASP A 456 35.96 11.46 5.40
N ALA A 457 36.01 12.00 6.63
CA ALA A 457 35.89 11.24 7.88
C ALA A 457 35.18 12.05 8.96
N ALA A 458 34.54 11.33 9.89
CA ALA A 458 33.92 11.92 11.07
C ALA A 458 34.72 11.60 12.34
N ILE A 459 34.80 12.55 13.27
CA ILE A 459 35.41 12.37 14.59
C ILE A 459 34.29 12.43 15.63
N VAL A 460 34.13 11.34 16.37
CA VAL A 460 33.07 11.17 17.36
C VAL A 460 33.68 10.85 18.72
N ARG A 461 33.24 11.58 19.74
CA ARG A 461 33.61 11.35 21.14
C ARG A 461 32.81 10.17 21.69
N VAL A 462 33.49 9.23 22.34
CA VAL A 462 32.83 8.23 23.19
C VAL A 462 32.74 8.82 24.61
N PRO A 463 31.53 9.01 25.17
CA PRO A 463 31.38 9.56 26.52
C PRO A 463 32.10 8.70 27.58
N PRO A 464 32.65 9.30 28.65
CA PRO A 464 33.29 8.54 29.73
C PRO A 464 32.38 7.44 30.31
N GLY A 465 32.93 6.25 30.53
CA GLY A 465 32.19 5.10 31.08
C GLY A 465 31.30 4.37 30.07
N LYS A 466 31.42 4.69 28.77
CA LYS A 466 30.72 4.01 27.67
C LYS A 466 31.71 3.26 26.78
N ALA A 467 31.28 2.08 26.33
CA ALA A 467 31.94 1.34 25.26
C ALA A 467 31.17 1.51 23.94
N LEU A 468 31.92 1.46 22.84
CA LEU A 468 31.38 1.56 21.48
C LEU A 468 30.94 0.18 20.98
N VAL A 469 29.74 0.11 20.41
CA VAL A 469 29.24 -1.02 19.63
C VAL A 469 29.21 -0.60 18.17
N GLN A 470 29.73 -1.43 17.27
CA GLN A 470 29.77 -1.12 15.84
C GLN A 470 29.11 -2.24 15.06
N THR A 471 28.28 -1.87 14.08
CA THR A 471 27.69 -2.81 13.12
C THR A 471 27.60 -2.18 11.73
N VAL A 472 27.45 -3.02 10.71
CA VAL A 472 27.29 -2.61 9.32
C VAL A 472 26.33 -3.55 8.60
N ASP A 473 25.33 -2.95 7.96
CA ASP A 473 24.41 -3.65 7.06
C ASP A 473 24.25 -2.92 5.75
N PHE A 474 24.11 -3.67 4.66
CA PHE A 474 23.94 -3.14 3.31
C PHE A 474 23.21 -4.13 2.43
N PHE A 475 22.16 -3.68 1.74
CA PHE A 475 21.42 -4.52 0.81
C PHE A 475 20.81 -3.76 -0.36
N ARG A 476 20.51 -4.51 -1.44
CA ARG A 476 19.83 -4.00 -2.63
C ARG A 476 18.36 -3.73 -2.36
N ALA A 477 17.83 -2.71 -3.01
CA ALA A 477 16.41 -2.39 -3.00
C ALA A 477 15.58 -3.53 -3.58
N PHE A 478 14.56 -3.92 -2.83
CA PHE A 478 13.57 -4.94 -3.20
C PHE A 478 12.16 -4.35 -3.36
N ILE A 479 12.01 -3.05 -3.06
CA ILE A 479 10.80 -2.25 -3.30
C ILE A 479 11.14 -1.02 -4.14
N ASP A 480 10.16 -0.50 -4.86
CA ASP A 480 10.36 0.59 -5.81
C ASP A 480 10.08 2.00 -5.21
N ASP A 481 9.64 2.11 -3.94
CA ASP A 481 9.51 3.37 -3.20
C ASP A 481 10.82 3.67 -2.42
N PRO A 482 11.65 4.63 -2.87
CA PRO A 482 12.94 4.91 -2.24
C PRO A 482 12.82 5.41 -0.80
N TYR A 483 11.77 6.15 -0.45
CA TYR A 483 11.58 6.67 0.91
C TYR A 483 11.35 5.54 1.91
N VAL A 484 10.43 4.63 1.57
CA VAL A 484 10.16 3.46 2.41
C VAL A 484 11.38 2.52 2.44
N PHE A 485 12.10 2.39 1.33
CA PHE A 485 13.34 1.61 1.31
C PHE A 485 14.40 2.18 2.27
N GLY A 486 14.54 3.51 2.29
CA GLY A 486 15.38 4.22 3.26
C GLY A 486 15.00 3.92 4.72
N GLN A 487 13.71 3.94 5.04
CA GLN A 487 13.20 3.59 6.37
C GLN A 487 13.55 2.14 6.75
N ILE A 488 13.33 1.19 5.83
CA ILE A 488 13.61 -0.22 6.08
C ILE A 488 15.12 -0.45 6.27
N ALA A 489 15.97 0.15 5.43
CA ALA A 489 17.42 0.01 5.55
C ALA A 489 17.96 0.55 6.88
N ALA A 490 17.47 1.70 7.33
CA ALA A 490 17.85 2.26 8.61
C ALA A 490 17.35 1.41 9.79
N ASN A 491 16.09 0.94 9.76
CA ASN A 491 15.55 0.05 10.81
C ASN A 491 16.30 -1.28 10.88
N HIS A 492 16.63 -1.86 9.73
CA HIS A 492 17.39 -3.10 9.63
C HIS A 492 18.74 -2.95 10.33
N ALA A 493 19.53 -1.96 9.92
CA ALA A 493 20.87 -1.74 10.44
C ALA A 493 20.85 -1.39 11.95
N LEU A 494 19.83 -0.67 12.43
CA LEU A 494 19.65 -0.38 13.85
C LEU A 494 19.26 -1.63 14.68
N GLY A 495 18.74 -2.67 14.02
CA GLY A 495 18.28 -3.91 14.65
C GLY A 495 19.36 -4.55 15.50
N ASP A 496 20.58 -4.67 14.97
CA ASP A 496 21.75 -5.20 15.68
C ASP A 496 22.07 -4.44 16.98
N LEU A 497 22.06 -3.10 16.93
CA LEU A 497 22.31 -2.28 18.11
C LEU A 497 21.23 -2.53 19.18
N TYR A 498 19.97 -2.56 18.78
CA TYR A 498 18.87 -2.83 19.71
C TYR A 498 18.92 -4.25 20.27
N ALA A 499 19.27 -5.25 19.47
CA ALA A 499 19.44 -6.64 19.91
C ALA A 499 20.57 -6.79 20.94
N MET A 500 21.57 -5.91 20.93
CA MET A 500 22.62 -5.83 21.96
C MET A 500 22.28 -4.92 23.14
N GLY A 501 21.14 -4.22 23.10
CA GLY A 501 20.77 -3.22 24.11
C GLY A 501 21.58 -1.92 24.02
N ALA A 502 22.26 -1.68 22.89
CA ALA A 502 23.01 -0.46 22.65
C ALA A 502 22.09 0.71 22.30
N GLN A 503 22.45 1.90 22.78
CA GLN A 503 21.81 3.15 22.38
C GLN A 503 22.43 3.62 21.06
N PRO A 504 21.67 3.78 19.96
CA PRO A 504 22.20 4.34 18.72
C PRO A 504 22.81 5.73 18.91
N HIS A 505 23.93 6.01 18.23
CA HIS A 505 24.69 7.25 18.41
C HIS A 505 25.01 7.93 17.09
N THR A 506 25.72 7.29 16.17
CA THR A 506 26.07 7.87 14.86
C THR A 506 25.96 6.86 13.72
N ALA A 507 25.73 7.36 12.51
CA ALA A 507 25.63 6.58 11.28
C ALA A 507 26.52 7.14 10.16
N LEU A 508 27.12 6.25 9.37
CA LEU A 508 27.68 6.56 8.05
C LEU A 508 26.86 5.83 6.99
N ALA A 509 26.36 6.55 5.99
CA ALA A 509 25.58 5.94 4.91
C ALA A 509 26.48 5.36 3.80
N ILE A 510 26.09 4.21 3.24
CA ILE A 510 26.67 3.67 2.00
C ILE A 510 25.53 3.49 1.00
N ALA A 511 25.53 4.26 -0.07
CA ALA A 511 24.45 4.29 -1.05
C ALA A 511 24.96 3.96 -2.46
N THR A 512 24.22 3.11 -3.16
CA THR A 512 24.38 2.88 -4.60
C THR A 512 23.13 3.34 -5.32
N VAL A 513 23.26 4.18 -6.36
CA VAL A 513 22.14 4.67 -7.16
C VAL A 513 22.26 4.29 -8.64
N PRO A 514 21.16 3.94 -9.33
CA PRO A 514 21.16 3.76 -10.77
C PRO A 514 21.59 5.02 -11.50
N PRO A 515 22.35 4.93 -12.62
CA PRO A 515 22.71 6.09 -13.41
C PRO A 515 21.47 6.76 -14.03
N GLY A 516 21.53 8.07 -14.20
CA GLY A 516 20.43 8.85 -14.78
C GLY A 516 20.76 10.33 -14.85
N LEU A 517 19.77 11.15 -15.23
CA LEU A 517 19.89 12.60 -15.23
C LEU A 517 20.10 13.12 -13.81
N ASP A 518 20.91 14.17 -13.65
CA ASP A 518 21.29 14.72 -12.34
C ASP A 518 20.09 15.04 -11.46
N ARG A 519 19.07 15.70 -12.03
CA ARG A 519 17.82 16.03 -11.31
C ARG A 519 17.07 14.79 -10.82
N LYS A 520 17.14 13.69 -11.57
CA LYS A 520 16.47 12.43 -11.23
C LYS A 520 17.24 11.67 -10.15
N LEU A 521 18.57 11.77 -10.16
CA LEU A 521 19.45 11.24 -9.12
C LEU A 521 19.27 12.01 -7.81
N GLU A 522 19.22 13.34 -7.87
CA GLU A 522 18.96 14.20 -6.72
C GLU A 522 17.63 13.85 -6.05
N ASP A 523 16.54 13.77 -6.81
CA ASP A 523 15.22 13.39 -6.27
C ASP A 523 15.21 11.97 -5.67
N LEU A 524 15.93 11.03 -6.29
CA LEU A 524 16.04 9.65 -5.81
C LEU A 524 16.80 9.59 -4.48
N LEU A 525 17.97 10.22 -4.42
CA LEU A 525 18.80 10.30 -3.21
C LEU A 525 18.06 11.01 -2.09
N LEU A 526 17.41 12.14 -2.37
CA LEU A 526 16.65 12.88 -1.38
C LEU A 526 15.53 12.04 -0.77
N GLN A 527 14.70 11.40 -1.60
CA GLN A 527 13.61 10.56 -1.10
C GLN A 527 14.16 9.42 -0.24
N MET A 528 15.20 8.73 -0.71
CA MET A 528 15.82 7.62 0.00
C MET A 528 16.43 8.04 1.33
N MET A 529 17.24 9.10 1.34
CA MET A 529 17.92 9.57 2.55
C MET A 529 16.94 10.21 3.53
N GLN A 530 15.89 10.91 3.09
CA GLN A 530 14.89 11.42 4.04
C GLN A 530 14.12 10.28 4.72
N GLY A 531 13.85 9.19 3.99
CA GLY A 531 13.29 7.98 4.57
C GLY A 531 14.18 7.45 5.69
N ALA A 532 15.47 7.27 5.42
CA ALA A 532 16.44 6.82 6.42
C ALA A 532 16.56 7.78 7.62
N LEU A 533 16.68 9.09 7.37
CA LEU A 533 16.76 10.10 8.42
C LEU A 533 15.52 10.10 9.32
N SER A 534 14.32 9.90 8.76
CA SER A 534 13.10 9.80 9.58
C SER A 534 13.19 8.72 10.65
N VAL A 535 13.95 7.64 10.40
CA VAL A 535 14.20 6.56 11.35
C VAL A 535 15.39 6.87 12.26
N LEU A 536 16.51 7.33 11.70
CA LEU A 536 17.72 7.64 12.46
C LEU A 536 17.49 8.76 13.48
N ASP A 537 16.78 9.82 13.09
CA ASP A 537 16.49 10.97 13.96
C ASP A 537 15.60 10.57 15.15
N LEU A 538 14.58 9.72 14.90
CA LEU A 538 13.73 9.12 15.92
C LEU A 538 14.52 8.19 16.86
N ALA A 539 15.52 7.49 16.34
CA ALA A 539 16.44 6.67 17.13
C ALA A 539 17.46 7.49 17.93
N GLY A 540 17.57 8.81 17.68
CA GLY A 540 18.59 9.67 18.26
C GLY A 540 19.99 9.43 17.66
N CYS A 541 20.07 8.83 16.48
CA CYS A 541 21.30 8.51 15.78
C CYS A 541 21.63 9.60 14.75
N ALA A 542 22.78 10.27 14.89
CA ALA A 542 23.19 11.31 13.95
C ALA A 542 23.85 10.73 12.70
N LEU A 543 23.39 11.13 11.51
CA LEU A 543 24.12 10.86 10.27
C LEU A 543 25.33 11.80 10.20
N VAL A 544 26.54 11.25 10.17
CA VAL A 544 27.79 12.03 10.27
C VAL A 544 28.64 12.00 9.01
N GLY A 545 28.22 11.26 7.99
CA GLY A 545 28.98 11.10 6.74
C GLY A 545 28.43 9.97 5.88
N GLY A 546 29.14 9.66 4.80
CA GLY A 546 28.80 8.51 3.97
C GLY A 546 29.53 8.47 2.63
N HIS A 547 29.20 7.45 1.85
CA HIS A 547 29.73 7.22 0.51
C HIS A 547 28.61 6.92 -0.47
N THR A 548 28.71 7.49 -1.68
CA THR A 548 27.77 7.26 -2.78
C THR A 548 28.49 6.68 -3.98
N ALA A 549 27.90 5.67 -4.62
CA ALA A 549 28.35 5.14 -5.89
C ALA A 549 27.17 5.05 -6.88
N GLU A 550 27.48 5.15 -8.16
CA GLU A 550 26.58 4.79 -9.23
C GLU A 550 26.74 3.29 -9.54
N GLY A 551 25.64 2.58 -9.69
CA GLY A 551 25.64 1.15 -9.98
C GLY A 551 24.28 0.72 -10.49
N ARG A 552 24.18 -0.47 -11.12
CA ARG A 552 22.94 -0.92 -11.77
C ARG A 552 21.74 -0.92 -10.82
N ASP A 553 21.94 -1.41 -9.61
CA ASP A 553 20.89 -1.60 -8.63
C ASP A 553 20.95 -0.53 -7.54
N LEU A 554 19.78 0.01 -7.19
CA LEU A 554 19.64 0.83 -5.99
C LEU A 554 19.99 -0.02 -4.76
N ALA A 555 20.84 0.49 -3.88
CA ALA A 555 21.20 -0.16 -2.63
C ALA A 555 21.51 0.88 -1.55
N LEU A 556 21.28 0.51 -0.30
CA LEU A 556 21.54 1.38 0.85
C LEU A 556 21.96 0.52 2.04
N GLY A 557 22.84 1.08 2.84
CA GLY A 557 23.32 0.51 4.08
C GLY A 557 23.89 1.57 5.00
N PHE A 558 24.16 1.16 6.23
CA PHE A 558 24.71 2.03 7.25
C PHE A 558 25.79 1.29 8.03
N ALA A 559 26.91 1.95 8.25
CA ALA A 559 27.80 1.63 9.35
C ALA A 559 27.34 2.45 10.57
N LEU A 560 26.98 1.76 11.65
CA LEU A 560 26.35 2.35 12.82
C LEU A 560 27.23 2.16 14.05
N ASN A 561 27.25 3.21 14.86
CA ASN A 561 27.84 3.23 16.18
C ASN A 561 26.72 3.33 17.22
N GLY A 562 26.77 2.47 18.23
CA GLY A 562 25.95 2.53 19.43
C GLY A 562 26.81 2.58 20.69
N LEU A 563 26.19 2.92 21.82
CA LEU A 563 26.84 3.04 23.10
C LEU A 563 26.22 2.08 24.12
N VAL A 564 27.08 1.42 24.88
CA VAL A 564 26.72 0.59 26.04
C VAL A 564 27.58 0.99 27.24
N PRO A 565 27.20 0.67 28.49
CA PRO A 565 28.11 0.85 29.64
C PRO A 565 29.40 0.03 29.47
N GLU A 566 30.55 0.55 29.87
CA GLU A 566 31.82 -0.22 29.87
C GLU A 566 31.77 -1.47 30.75
N SER A 567 30.93 -1.46 31.79
CA SER A 567 30.66 -2.63 32.64
C SER A 567 29.93 -3.76 31.90
N LEU A 568 29.44 -3.50 30.69
CA LEU A 568 28.56 -4.36 29.90
C LEU A 568 27.24 -4.71 30.59
N ALA A 569 26.88 -3.97 31.64
CA ALA A 569 25.61 -4.13 32.32
C ALA A 569 24.45 -3.83 31.36
N GLY A 570 23.52 -4.78 31.25
CA GLY A 570 22.35 -4.67 30.36
C GLY A 570 22.63 -4.97 28.89
N VAL A 571 23.86 -5.33 28.52
CA VAL A 571 24.21 -5.77 27.16
C VAL A 571 23.70 -7.19 26.94
N THR A 572 22.89 -7.37 25.91
CA THR A 572 22.41 -8.68 25.46
C THR A 572 23.33 -9.23 24.37
N ARG A 573 23.46 -10.56 24.31
CA ARG A 573 24.27 -11.27 23.32
C ARG A 573 23.45 -12.42 22.74
N LYS A 574 23.96 -13.10 21.70
CA LYS A 574 23.39 -14.37 21.25
C LYS A 574 23.55 -15.50 22.28
N ALA A 575 24.58 -15.41 23.14
CA ALA A 575 24.79 -16.29 24.28
C ALA A 575 23.98 -15.84 25.50
N GLY A 576 23.62 -16.77 26.38
CA GLY A 576 22.97 -16.49 27.66
C GLY A 576 21.62 -17.18 27.85
N LEU A 577 21.17 -17.98 26.88
CA LEU A 577 19.98 -18.82 27.02
C LEU A 577 20.18 -19.83 28.16
N ARG A 578 19.13 -20.05 28.95
CA ARG A 578 19.11 -21.02 30.05
C ARG A 578 17.97 -22.01 29.85
N ALA A 579 18.18 -23.26 30.26
CA ALA A 579 17.12 -24.26 30.27
C ALA A 579 15.91 -23.75 31.05
N GLY A 580 14.72 -23.86 30.45
CA GLY A 580 13.47 -23.31 30.95
C GLY A 580 13.05 -21.99 30.30
N ASP A 581 13.97 -21.18 29.79
CA ASP A 581 13.63 -19.88 29.19
C ASP A 581 12.59 -20.06 28.05
N ALA A 582 11.59 -19.19 28.02
CA ALA A 582 10.66 -19.07 26.92
C ALA A 582 11.31 -18.31 25.75
N LEU A 583 11.19 -18.86 24.54
CA LEU A 583 11.64 -18.21 23.31
C LEU A 583 10.53 -17.28 22.81
N VAL A 584 10.76 -15.97 22.87
CA VAL A 584 9.83 -14.95 22.42
C VAL A 584 10.29 -14.38 21.08
N LEU A 585 9.38 -14.35 20.10
CA LEU A 585 9.58 -13.69 18.81
C LEU A 585 8.66 -12.47 18.70
N THR A 586 9.22 -11.31 18.39
CA THR A 586 8.48 -10.04 18.47
C THR A 586 7.66 -9.71 17.21
N GLN A 587 8.02 -10.26 16.06
CA GLN A 587 7.36 -10.00 14.78
C GLN A 587 7.19 -11.29 13.95
N PRO A 588 6.20 -11.32 13.04
CA PRO A 588 5.92 -12.51 12.26
C PRO A 588 6.97 -12.78 11.18
N LEU A 589 7.12 -14.05 10.79
CA LEU A 589 8.00 -14.49 9.70
C LEU A 589 7.30 -14.44 8.34
N GLY A 590 8.10 -14.38 7.28
CA GLY A 590 7.66 -14.63 5.90
C GLY A 590 7.98 -13.50 4.91
N THR A 591 8.81 -12.51 5.28
CA THR A 591 9.10 -11.38 4.38
C THR A 591 9.79 -11.85 3.10
N GLY A 592 10.77 -12.75 3.20
CA GLY A 592 11.52 -13.24 2.03
C GLY A 592 10.60 -13.92 1.01
N THR A 593 9.77 -14.83 1.51
CA THR A 593 8.75 -15.56 0.74
C THR A 593 7.75 -14.61 0.08
N LEU A 594 7.23 -13.63 0.81
CA LEU A 594 6.28 -12.66 0.28
C LEU A 594 6.88 -11.75 -0.80
N PHE A 595 8.14 -11.30 -0.66
CA PHE A 595 8.76 -10.44 -1.67
C PHE A 595 9.20 -11.20 -2.93
N VAL A 596 9.49 -12.50 -2.82
CA VAL A 596 9.64 -13.37 -4.00
C VAL A 596 8.32 -13.53 -4.73
N ALA A 597 7.25 -13.83 -4.00
CA ALA A 597 5.90 -13.91 -4.57
C ALA A 597 5.46 -12.56 -5.15
N HIS A 598 5.83 -11.44 -4.51
CA HIS A 598 5.63 -10.11 -5.07
C HIS A 598 6.33 -9.99 -6.41
N ALA A 599 7.65 -10.23 -6.49
CA ALA A 599 8.40 -10.13 -7.74
C ALA A 599 7.84 -11.01 -8.88
N ALA A 600 7.17 -12.13 -8.54
CA ALA A 600 6.48 -13.01 -9.48
C ALA A 600 5.04 -12.56 -9.84
N HIS A 601 4.56 -11.42 -9.33
CA HIS A 601 3.16 -10.98 -9.38
C HIS A 601 2.18 -12.01 -8.81
N ALA A 602 2.57 -12.75 -7.77
CA ALA A 602 1.74 -13.77 -7.11
C ALA A 602 1.23 -13.32 -5.72
N ALA A 603 1.92 -12.40 -5.05
CA ALA A 603 1.46 -11.86 -3.78
C ALA A 603 0.30 -10.86 -3.95
N ARG A 604 -0.63 -10.86 -2.99
CA ARG A 604 -1.67 -9.84 -2.88
C ARG A 604 -1.08 -8.57 -2.23
N GLY A 605 -1.50 -7.41 -2.70
CA GLY A 605 -0.98 -6.11 -2.29
C GLY A 605 -1.12 -5.82 -0.80
N ARG A 606 -2.19 -6.32 -0.16
CA ARG A 606 -2.37 -6.20 1.29
C ARG A 606 -1.33 -6.97 2.09
N TRP A 607 -0.86 -8.11 1.59
CA TRP A 607 0.18 -8.88 2.26
C TRP A 607 1.52 -8.14 2.22
N ILE A 608 1.83 -7.51 1.07
CA ILE A 608 3.03 -6.69 0.92
C ILE A 608 2.94 -5.42 1.74
N ALA A 609 1.78 -4.75 1.78
CA ALA A 609 1.57 -3.59 2.64
C ALA A 609 1.78 -3.93 4.12
N ALA A 610 1.24 -5.07 4.60
CA ALA A 610 1.45 -5.54 5.96
C ALA A 610 2.93 -5.87 6.22
N ALA A 611 3.61 -6.56 5.30
CA ALA A 611 5.04 -6.83 5.42
C ALA A 611 5.88 -5.54 5.49
N VAL A 612 5.58 -4.54 4.65
CA VAL A 612 6.23 -3.22 4.70
C VAL A 612 6.00 -2.54 6.05
N GLN A 613 4.77 -2.55 6.57
CA GLN A 613 4.45 -2.00 7.89
C GLN A 613 5.29 -2.66 9.02
N HIS A 614 5.52 -3.97 8.94
CA HIS A 614 6.37 -4.67 9.89
C HIS A 614 7.85 -4.25 9.77
N MET A 615 8.38 -4.16 8.54
CA MET A 615 9.77 -3.77 8.29
C MET A 615 10.06 -2.29 8.59
N THR A 616 9.03 -1.43 8.64
CA THR A 616 9.18 -0.01 9.03
C THR A 616 8.93 0.25 10.51
N GLN A 617 8.53 -0.78 11.29
CA GLN A 617 8.39 -0.67 12.74
C GLN A 617 9.76 -0.77 13.43
N PRO A 618 10.20 0.23 14.20
CA PRO A 618 11.50 0.19 14.89
C PRO A 618 11.57 -0.95 15.93
N ALA A 619 12.74 -1.57 16.11
CA ALA A 619 12.95 -2.64 17.10
C ALA A 619 13.19 -2.13 18.54
N ARG A 620 13.33 -0.81 18.74
CA ARG A 620 13.69 -0.18 20.02
C ARG A 620 12.79 -0.62 21.17
N ALA A 621 11.47 -0.41 21.04
CA ALA A 621 10.52 -0.70 22.10
C ALA A 621 10.47 -2.20 22.41
N ALA A 622 10.57 -3.05 21.39
CA ALA A 622 10.68 -4.50 21.57
C ALA A 622 11.90 -4.88 22.41
N ALA A 623 13.08 -4.37 22.07
CA ALA A 623 14.31 -4.65 22.81
C ALA A 623 14.25 -4.14 24.27
N GLU A 624 13.68 -2.95 24.49
CA GLU A 624 13.47 -2.39 25.83
C GLU A 624 12.54 -3.27 26.68
N VAL A 625 11.41 -3.71 26.11
CA VAL A 625 10.46 -4.60 26.79
C VAL A 625 11.09 -5.95 27.11
N LEU A 626 11.76 -6.58 26.15
CA LEU A 626 12.45 -7.87 26.34
C LEU A 626 13.45 -7.79 27.50
N ARG A 627 14.30 -6.75 27.52
CA ARG A 627 15.28 -6.54 28.58
C ARG A 627 14.63 -6.29 29.94
N ALA A 628 13.57 -5.48 29.99
CA ALA A 628 12.83 -5.22 31.23
C ALA A 628 12.23 -6.50 31.84
N HIS A 629 11.91 -7.49 31.02
CA HIS A 629 11.41 -8.80 31.46
C HIS A 629 12.51 -9.84 31.67
N GLY A 630 13.78 -9.45 31.61
CA GLY A 630 14.91 -10.31 31.96
C GLY A 630 15.45 -11.14 30.80
N ALA A 631 15.28 -10.70 29.55
CA ALA A 631 15.87 -11.37 28.40
C ALA A 631 17.39 -11.54 28.58
N ALA A 632 17.86 -12.79 28.58
CA ALA A 632 19.25 -13.13 28.84
C ALA A 632 20.07 -13.25 27.55
N ALA A 633 19.42 -13.61 26.44
CA ALA A 633 20.01 -13.64 25.11
C ALA A 633 19.01 -13.11 24.08
N CYS A 634 19.51 -12.35 23.11
CA CYS A 634 18.73 -11.73 22.04
C CYS A 634 19.49 -11.77 20.71
N THR A 635 18.74 -11.83 19.61
CA THR A 635 19.21 -11.58 18.24
C THR A 635 18.08 -10.99 17.42
N ASP A 636 18.39 -10.16 16.45
CA ASP A 636 17.46 -9.87 15.37
C ASP A 636 17.43 -11.06 14.39
N VAL A 637 16.26 -11.32 13.80
CA VAL A 637 16.08 -12.40 12.83
C VAL A 637 16.13 -11.82 11.43
N THR A 638 17.18 -12.18 10.69
CA THR A 638 17.49 -11.62 9.35
C THR A 638 17.80 -12.71 8.31
N GLY A 639 18.92 -12.63 7.58
CA GLY A 639 19.20 -13.39 6.36
C GLY A 639 19.28 -14.91 6.52
N PHE A 640 19.63 -15.44 7.69
CA PHE A 640 19.71 -16.89 7.92
C PHE A 640 18.39 -17.53 8.35
N GLY A 641 17.32 -16.74 8.48
CA GLY A 641 16.02 -17.20 8.97
C GLY A 641 16.03 -17.57 10.45
N LEU A 642 14.87 -18.02 10.96
CA LEU A 642 14.69 -18.32 12.39
C LEU A 642 15.65 -19.43 12.86
N VAL A 643 15.76 -20.53 12.11
CA VAL A 643 16.59 -21.67 12.51
C VAL A 643 18.08 -21.31 12.54
N GLY A 644 18.56 -20.50 11.58
CA GLY A 644 19.95 -20.09 11.56
C GLY A 644 20.34 -19.26 12.78
N HIS A 645 19.53 -18.26 13.11
CA HIS A 645 19.76 -17.42 14.28
C HIS A 645 19.59 -18.18 15.60
N LEU A 646 18.57 -19.04 15.72
CA LEU A 646 18.40 -19.87 16.92
C LEU A 646 19.56 -20.85 17.11
N LEU A 647 20.11 -21.42 16.03
CA LEU A 647 21.26 -22.31 16.09
C LEU A 647 22.52 -21.62 16.63
N GLU A 648 22.74 -20.35 16.27
CA GLU A 648 23.83 -19.56 16.83
C GLU A 648 23.65 -19.34 18.33
N MET A 649 22.42 -19.05 18.77
CA MET A 649 22.12 -18.82 20.18
C MET A 649 22.25 -20.09 21.04
N THR A 650 21.74 -21.23 20.56
CA THR A 650 21.83 -22.53 21.25
C THR A 650 23.27 -22.98 21.39
N ARG A 651 24.06 -22.91 20.30
CA ARG A 651 25.50 -23.23 20.33
C ARG A 651 26.29 -22.33 21.27
N ALA A 652 26.04 -21.03 21.23
CA ALA A 652 26.76 -20.07 22.06
C ALA A 652 26.41 -20.21 23.56
N SER A 653 25.25 -20.79 23.87
CA SER A 653 24.77 -20.99 25.24
C SER A 653 24.97 -22.43 25.76
N GLY A 654 25.32 -23.39 24.90
CA GLY A 654 25.45 -24.79 25.29
C GLY A 654 24.13 -25.41 25.75
N VAL A 655 23.04 -25.11 25.04
CA VAL A 655 21.67 -25.56 25.35
C VAL A 655 20.97 -26.03 24.07
N ASP A 656 19.83 -26.71 24.23
CA ASP A 656 18.94 -27.06 23.13
C ASP A 656 17.69 -26.16 23.14
N ALA A 657 16.84 -26.25 22.13
CA ALA A 657 15.58 -25.53 22.02
C ALA A 657 14.48 -26.41 21.44
N GLU A 658 13.26 -26.29 21.96
CA GLU A 658 12.05 -26.86 21.36
C GLU A 658 11.20 -25.73 20.79
N LEU A 659 10.88 -25.76 19.49
CA LEU A 659 9.97 -24.82 18.85
C LEU A 659 8.59 -25.44 18.61
N SER A 660 7.52 -24.68 18.86
CA SER A 660 6.17 -25.03 18.46
C SER A 660 5.83 -24.40 17.10
N LEU A 661 5.63 -25.24 16.09
CA LEU A 661 5.22 -24.79 14.76
C LEU A 661 3.85 -24.09 14.81
N ALA A 662 2.93 -24.53 15.67
CA ALA A 662 1.61 -23.92 15.86
C ALA A 662 1.67 -22.51 16.48
N ALA A 663 2.71 -22.20 17.24
CA ALA A 663 2.88 -20.91 17.89
C ALA A 663 3.59 -19.87 17.01
N LEU A 664 4.14 -20.26 15.86
CA LEU A 664 4.89 -19.35 14.99
C LEU A 664 4.00 -18.21 14.48
N PRO A 665 4.34 -16.94 14.76
CA PRO A 665 3.66 -15.82 14.13
C PRO A 665 4.11 -15.72 12.67
N LEU A 666 3.16 -15.78 11.74
CA LEU A 666 3.42 -15.73 10.29
C LEU A 666 2.67 -14.57 9.63
N LEU A 667 3.30 -13.95 8.63
CA LEU A 667 2.67 -12.92 7.81
C LEU A 667 1.56 -13.55 6.96
N ASP A 668 0.45 -12.85 6.79
CA ASP A 668 -0.66 -13.33 5.97
C ASP A 668 -0.18 -13.57 4.53
N GLY A 669 -0.60 -14.70 3.95
CA GLY A 669 -0.20 -15.12 2.60
C GLY A 669 1.16 -15.84 2.52
N SER A 670 2.01 -15.80 3.55
CA SER A 670 3.31 -16.48 3.55
C SER A 670 3.19 -17.99 3.32
N LEU A 671 2.26 -18.66 4.01
CA LEU A 671 1.97 -20.10 3.81
C LEU A 671 1.44 -20.39 2.40
N GLU A 672 0.53 -19.55 1.89
CA GLU A 672 -0.03 -19.70 0.54
C GLU A 672 1.07 -19.57 -0.53
N CYS A 673 1.95 -18.57 -0.38
CA CYS A 673 3.06 -18.34 -1.28
C CYS A 673 4.13 -19.45 -1.20
N ALA A 674 4.47 -19.91 0.01
CA ALA A 674 5.43 -21.00 0.21
C ALA A 674 4.90 -22.32 -0.40
N ALA A 675 3.62 -22.64 -0.20
CA ALA A 675 2.97 -23.81 -0.79
C ALA A 675 2.94 -23.75 -2.33
N ALA A 676 2.85 -22.55 -2.90
CA ALA A 676 2.97 -22.32 -4.34
C ALA A 676 4.44 -22.33 -4.87
N GLY A 677 5.43 -22.57 -4.00
CA GLY A 677 6.84 -22.67 -4.37
C GLY A 677 7.57 -21.33 -4.45
N HIS A 678 6.98 -20.23 -3.98
CA HIS A 678 7.64 -18.93 -3.94
C HIS A 678 8.58 -18.83 -2.74
N LEU A 679 9.80 -19.34 -2.88
CA LEU A 679 10.83 -19.31 -1.84
C LEU A 679 12.01 -18.42 -2.27
N SER A 680 12.67 -17.78 -1.30
CA SER A 680 13.84 -16.93 -1.56
C SER A 680 14.99 -17.68 -2.23
N SER A 681 15.78 -16.98 -3.04
CA SER A 681 17.01 -17.54 -3.64
C SER A 681 18.03 -18.00 -2.60
N LEU A 682 17.99 -17.46 -1.37
CA LEU A 682 18.83 -17.90 -0.25
C LEU A 682 18.24 -19.11 0.48
N HIS A 683 16.95 -19.43 0.29
CA HIS A 683 16.27 -20.52 0.97
C HIS A 683 16.96 -21.88 0.81
N PRO A 684 17.42 -22.31 -0.38
CA PRO A 684 18.11 -23.60 -0.51
C PRO A 684 19.41 -23.69 0.30
N ALA A 685 20.10 -22.56 0.51
CA ALA A 685 21.29 -22.51 1.36
C ALA A 685 20.91 -22.59 2.84
N ASN A 686 19.91 -21.81 3.28
CA ASN A 686 19.40 -21.85 4.65
C ASN A 686 18.82 -23.23 5.00
N LEU A 687 18.15 -23.90 4.06
CA LEU A 687 17.57 -25.24 4.25
C LEU A 687 18.64 -26.31 4.57
N ARG A 688 19.93 -26.07 4.29
CA ARG A 688 21.02 -26.95 4.74
C ARG A 688 21.12 -27.01 6.26
N LEU A 689 20.67 -25.95 6.95
CA LEU A 689 20.59 -25.89 8.42
C LEU A 689 19.55 -26.84 9.00
N ARG A 690 18.74 -27.53 8.19
CA ARG A 690 17.86 -28.61 8.66
C ARG A 690 18.61 -29.71 9.41
N ALA A 691 19.91 -29.87 9.17
CA ALA A 691 20.75 -30.80 9.93
C ALA A 691 20.86 -30.45 11.42
N ALA A 692 20.55 -29.20 11.79
CA ALA A 692 20.47 -28.75 13.17
C ALA A 692 19.11 -29.04 13.84
N VAL A 693 18.16 -29.61 13.08
CA VAL A 693 16.80 -29.91 13.55
C VAL A 693 16.66 -31.41 13.77
N GLN A 694 16.22 -31.80 14.97
CA GLN A 694 15.93 -33.19 15.32
C GLN A 694 14.78 -33.70 14.46
N ASP A 695 14.90 -34.94 13.98
CA ASP A 695 13.88 -35.62 13.17
C ASP A 695 13.34 -34.77 12.01
N ALA A 696 14.20 -33.95 11.40
CA ALA A 696 13.85 -33.00 10.35
C ALA A 696 13.02 -33.60 9.20
N ALA A 697 13.23 -34.88 8.88
CA ALA A 697 12.49 -35.59 7.85
C ALA A 697 10.98 -35.71 8.17
N ASP A 698 10.63 -35.84 9.45
CA ASP A 698 9.25 -36.02 9.91
C ASP A 698 8.47 -34.70 9.82
N HIS A 699 9.15 -33.57 10.02
CA HIS A 699 8.56 -32.23 9.98
C HIS A 699 8.57 -31.59 8.58
N ALA A 700 9.32 -32.15 7.62
CA ALA A 700 9.50 -31.55 6.29
C ALA A 700 8.20 -31.38 5.48
N LYS A 701 7.12 -32.10 5.84
CA LYS A 701 5.80 -32.00 5.20
C LYS A 701 4.91 -30.89 5.78
N ASP A 702 5.30 -30.31 6.91
CA ASP A 702 4.54 -29.22 7.53
C ASP A 702 4.58 -27.97 6.64
N ALA A 703 3.43 -27.32 6.42
CA ALA A 703 3.34 -26.12 5.59
C ALA A 703 4.20 -24.95 6.12
N ARG A 704 4.52 -24.95 7.41
CA ARG A 704 5.33 -23.92 8.10
C ARG A 704 6.82 -24.20 8.01
N TRP A 705 7.21 -25.43 7.69
CA TRP A 705 8.61 -25.86 7.61
C TRP A 705 9.47 -24.95 6.71
N PRO A 706 9.05 -24.57 5.49
CA PRO A 706 9.87 -23.70 4.65
C PRO A 706 10.12 -22.32 5.29
N LEU A 707 9.19 -21.81 6.09
CA LEU A 707 9.26 -20.47 6.69
C LEU A 707 10.28 -20.37 7.83
N LEU A 708 10.66 -21.50 8.42
CA LEU A 708 11.76 -21.56 9.41
C LEU A 708 13.12 -21.13 8.83
N PHE A 709 13.29 -21.32 7.52
CA PHE A 709 14.52 -21.04 6.76
C PHE A 709 14.39 -19.81 5.85
N ASP A 710 13.24 -19.14 5.89
CA ASP A 710 12.97 -17.95 5.09
C ASP A 710 13.85 -16.78 5.57
N PRO A 711 14.68 -16.18 4.71
CA PRO A 711 15.44 -14.99 5.08
C PRO A 711 14.48 -13.84 5.37
N GLN A 712 14.69 -13.19 6.52
CA GLN A 712 13.93 -12.01 6.90
C GLN A 712 14.69 -10.73 6.54
N THR A 713 13.97 -9.69 6.16
CA THR A 713 14.51 -8.33 6.03
C THR A 713 13.84 -7.47 7.08
N ALA A 714 14.62 -6.87 7.99
CA ALA A 714 14.10 -6.10 9.12
C ALA A 714 13.07 -6.94 9.90
N GLY A 715 13.46 -8.17 10.23
CA GLY A 715 12.60 -9.10 10.96
C GLY A 715 12.55 -8.77 12.45
N GLY A 716 11.81 -9.60 13.19
CA GLY A 716 11.67 -9.44 14.63
C GLY A 716 12.92 -9.77 15.43
N VAL A 717 12.88 -9.45 16.71
CA VAL A 717 13.87 -9.87 17.70
C VAL A 717 13.42 -11.22 18.28
N LEU A 718 14.35 -12.18 18.33
CA LEU A 718 14.22 -13.44 19.04
C LEU A 718 14.98 -13.33 20.37
N ALA A 719 14.33 -13.70 21.47
CA ALA A 719 14.94 -13.63 22.80
C ALA A 719 14.53 -14.79 23.71
N GLY A 720 15.44 -15.19 24.61
CA GLY A 720 15.13 -16.07 25.73
C GLY A 720 14.75 -15.26 26.97
N VAL A 721 13.53 -15.47 27.48
CA VAL A 721 12.96 -14.76 28.65
C VAL A 721 12.58 -15.78 29.72
N PRO A 722 12.79 -15.52 31.02
CA PRO A 722 12.33 -16.40 32.09
C PRO A 722 10.85 -16.77 31.94
N THR A 723 10.53 -18.07 32.06
CA THR A 723 9.18 -18.62 31.77
C THR A 723 8.06 -17.91 32.54
N ASP A 724 8.33 -17.58 33.80
CA ASP A 724 7.41 -16.92 34.72
C ASP A 724 7.06 -15.48 34.30
N ARG A 725 7.89 -14.86 33.45
CA ARG A 725 7.71 -13.50 32.92
C ARG A 725 7.26 -13.45 31.46
N ALA A 726 7.26 -14.59 30.77
CA ALA A 726 7.05 -14.64 29.33
C ALA A 726 5.67 -14.11 28.90
N HIS A 727 4.62 -14.43 29.66
CA HIS A 727 3.25 -13.97 29.36
C HIS A 727 3.12 -12.45 29.46
N ASP A 728 3.62 -11.86 30.55
CA ASP A 728 3.59 -10.41 30.76
C ASP A 728 4.47 -9.67 29.75
N CYS A 729 5.62 -10.26 29.38
CA CYS A 729 6.47 -9.75 28.32
C CYS A 729 5.72 -9.67 26.98
N VAL A 730 5.00 -10.74 26.59
CA VAL A 730 4.21 -10.74 25.35
C VAL A 730 3.05 -9.73 25.42
N ALA A 731 2.38 -9.60 26.57
CA ALA A 731 1.34 -8.59 26.76
C ALA A 731 1.90 -7.16 26.59
N ALA A 732 3.07 -6.87 27.19
CA ALA A 732 3.76 -5.59 27.06
C ALA A 732 4.22 -5.31 25.62
N LEU A 733 4.74 -6.33 24.90
CA LEU A 733 5.09 -6.22 23.48
C LEU A 733 3.86 -5.87 22.62
N ARG A 734 2.74 -6.55 22.85
CA ARG A 734 1.49 -6.27 22.13
C ARG A 734 0.97 -4.87 22.42
N ALA A 735 1.04 -4.42 23.67
CA ALA A 735 0.69 -3.05 24.08
C ALA A 735 1.61 -2.00 23.43
N ALA A 736 2.88 -2.33 23.20
CA ALA A 736 3.85 -1.49 22.49
C ALA A 736 3.71 -1.54 20.95
N GLY A 737 2.67 -2.21 20.42
CA GLY A 737 2.36 -2.27 18.99
C GLY A 737 2.91 -3.51 18.27
N TYR A 738 3.57 -4.45 18.94
CA TYR A 738 4.01 -5.71 18.36
C TYR A 738 2.89 -6.76 18.48
N ALA A 739 1.77 -6.52 17.79
CA ALA A 739 0.51 -7.27 17.96
C ALA A 739 0.64 -8.79 17.75
N ARG A 740 1.63 -9.22 16.96
CA ARG A 740 1.90 -10.64 16.63
C ARG A 740 3.02 -11.25 17.47
N ALA A 741 3.52 -10.56 18.50
CA ALA A 741 4.49 -11.14 19.42
C ALA A 741 3.94 -12.41 20.09
N ALA A 742 4.78 -13.44 20.19
CA ALA A 742 4.40 -14.75 20.71
C ALA A 742 5.59 -15.46 21.35
N VAL A 743 5.28 -16.32 22.34
CA VAL A 743 6.20 -17.39 22.77
C VAL A 743 6.12 -18.48 21.71
N ILE A 744 7.25 -18.80 21.08
CA ILE A 744 7.36 -19.77 19.97
C ILE A 744 7.98 -21.10 20.40
N GLY A 745 8.41 -21.23 21.65
CA GLY A 745 9.13 -22.41 22.12
C GLY A 745 9.78 -22.20 23.48
N TYR A 746 10.58 -23.17 23.90
CA TYR A 746 11.30 -23.15 25.17
C TYR A 746 12.72 -23.69 25.00
N VAL A 747 13.66 -23.14 25.75
CA VAL A 747 15.04 -23.61 25.84
C VAL A 747 15.08 -24.88 26.70
N GLN A 748 15.77 -25.89 26.23
CA GLN A 748 15.96 -27.18 26.89
C GLN A 748 17.40 -27.32 27.39
N ALA A 749 17.61 -28.22 28.36
CA ALA A 749 18.97 -28.64 28.69
C ALA A 749 19.62 -29.29 27.46
N ALA A 750 20.93 -29.09 27.27
CA ALA A 750 21.65 -29.69 26.15
C ALA A 750 21.48 -31.22 26.15
N SER A 751 21.06 -31.77 25.01
CA SER A 751 21.01 -33.21 24.82
C SER A 751 22.40 -33.76 24.45
N ASN A 752 22.54 -35.08 24.53
CA ASN A 752 23.75 -35.77 24.05
C ASN A 752 23.79 -35.88 22.51
N LEU A 753 22.79 -35.35 21.79
CA LEU A 753 22.71 -35.43 20.33
C LEU A 753 23.59 -34.35 19.71
N SER A 754 24.85 -34.71 19.43
CA SER A 754 25.81 -33.78 18.83
C SER A 754 25.33 -33.32 17.45
N GLY A 755 24.96 -32.04 17.33
CA GLY A 755 24.75 -31.38 16.04
C GLY A 755 23.31 -30.97 15.71
N ALA A 756 22.30 -31.46 16.45
CA ALA A 756 20.88 -31.14 16.23
C ALA A 756 20.22 -30.54 17.51
N PRO A 757 20.56 -29.30 17.90
CA PRO A 757 20.07 -28.71 19.15
C PRO A 757 18.63 -28.19 19.09
N ILE A 758 17.92 -28.33 17.96
CA ILE A 758 16.56 -27.79 17.79
C ILE A 758 15.57 -28.93 17.59
N ALA A 759 14.65 -29.11 18.53
CA ALA A 759 13.48 -29.99 18.39
C ALA A 759 12.27 -29.19 17.89
N LEU A 760 11.35 -29.85 17.19
CA LEU A 760 10.10 -29.25 16.75
C LEU A 760 8.89 -29.99 17.32
N LYS A 761 7.86 -29.22 17.65
CA LYS A 761 6.55 -29.69 18.07
C LYS A 761 5.49 -29.16 17.09
N ALA A 762 4.65 -30.06 16.59
CA ALA A 762 3.64 -29.75 15.57
C ALA A 762 2.62 -28.68 15.99
#